data_AF-A0A370TC26-F1
#
_entry.id   AF-A0A370TC26-F1
#
_cell.length_a   1.000
_cell.length_b   1.000
_cell.length_c   1.000
_cell.angle_alpha   90.00
_cell.angle_beta   90.00
_cell.angle_gamma   90.00
#
_symmetry.space_group_name_H-M   'P 1'
#
loop_
_entity.id
_entity.type
_entity.pdbx_description
1 polymer ?
#
loop_
_entity_poly.entity_id
_entity_poly.type
_entity_poly.pdbx_seq_one_letter_code
_entity_poly.pdbx_strand_id
1 'polypeptide(L)'
;MATSSAAAQEKSQYHHFIPRFILRNYSHLGELTTGSRNSKNRGKQRGNRKNGPRAGEPVLYGVNLSREEPTITETTVAKTFGMMDMYCDLGASTKRHQVEEQLSVLESQAGEIISTIRKAFEAGKDDVWVTRTQRDTLRKFLFIMKYRGSRFHRRYFHENAEDYNADDREKMLKYMKEKGIKKTIDVWFDNIKAIIDLKMDYQMGWMDKLRKRIYPDDAEWCINNIQGFYMALITPNNKEEEFLLTQNAYSIFEGASTLKLSPITGKLELSAYTEFHLFAPIAPRLLIVLRSFILPVPEQDSANILEQREQFLKVATARHANPEEAGMFLRDLPITKALNSYSKLVAGKLVLINGGPAGMHDRFCFRFFPISEVHVQKINKVMLDESHAIDLIVFNSKAATLKTLVKYLAGQSVLPSEISRVRAIIKLEHAAKLLAATLPAGQTPELSQDILREENIPKDKVHALFLENEKATNLYSKLSGKQLDKKDFDQARALLYMRIKTDTITRGLSEAKREESRKKFLREFVYGDKFPAQVIWIYVKRIRFMKHGGTMINAQHMLEDSVLPGKYLYGAEDIIAASRDSIRKEDFSRLMFHASANGSLIAKPLWGLVSELTLDDNGMRRLHEEKELVLGDQGSICDCGILRLEEFAKLARRKIIKNNLQAVPRSPLDNIFTEGEKIELITREIVQGYKAEELGEKLVESAGLERALFDVVYPLFGSRQKGVVNGRGKAEGSEGDSSCLVQ
;
A
#
# COMPACT_ATOMS: atom_id res chain seq x y z
N MET A 1 -45.68 0.76 40.27
CA MET A 1 -44.59 -0.19 39.98
C MET A 1 -44.09 0.08 38.58
N ALA A 2 -42.93 0.71 38.44
CA ALA A 2 -42.27 0.96 37.16
C ALA A 2 -40.93 0.22 37.19
N THR A 3 -40.83 -0.86 36.43
CA THR A 3 -39.61 -1.66 36.27
C THR A 3 -38.63 -0.89 35.39
N SER A 4 -37.59 -0.35 36.02
CA SER A 4 -36.39 0.18 35.38
C SER A 4 -35.64 -0.94 34.68
N SER A 5 -35.77 -1.01 33.36
CA SER A 5 -34.90 -1.76 32.46
C SER A 5 -33.65 -0.92 32.18
N ALA A 6 -32.75 -0.81 33.15
CA ALA A 6 -31.39 -0.36 32.89
C ALA A 6 -30.60 -1.54 32.30
N ALA A 7 -30.59 -1.68 30.98
CA ALA A 7 -29.60 -2.50 30.30
C ALA A 7 -28.22 -1.95 30.69
N ALA A 8 -27.43 -2.75 31.42
CA ALA A 8 -26.09 -2.37 31.82
C ALA A 8 -25.27 -2.03 30.56
N GLN A 9 -24.97 -0.74 30.37
CA GLN A 9 -24.06 -0.29 29.33
C GLN A 9 -22.66 -0.80 29.71
N GLU A 10 -22.23 -1.91 29.10
CA GLU A 10 -20.87 -2.45 29.26
C GLU A 10 -19.84 -1.43 28.77
N LYS A 11 -18.75 -1.25 29.55
CA LYS A 11 -17.74 -0.23 29.31
C LYS A 11 -16.78 -0.66 28.20
N SER A 12 -16.51 0.24 27.26
CA SER A 12 -15.48 0.11 26.23
C SER A 12 -14.13 -0.30 26.82
N GLN A 13 -13.46 -1.30 26.22
CA GLN A 13 -12.22 -1.91 26.72
C GLN A 13 -11.07 -1.75 25.72
N TYR A 14 -9.88 -1.42 26.22
CA TYR A 14 -8.65 -1.36 25.43
C TYR A 14 -7.97 -2.74 25.40
N HIS A 15 -7.86 -3.30 24.20
CA HIS A 15 -7.39 -4.66 23.93
C HIS A 15 -5.97 -4.64 23.39
N HIS A 16 -5.09 -5.42 23.98
CA HIS A 16 -3.67 -5.46 23.62
C HIS A 16 -3.39 -6.51 22.54
N PHE A 17 -2.88 -6.11 21.38
CA PHE A 17 -2.35 -7.04 20.37
C PHE A 17 -1.12 -7.77 20.91
N ILE A 18 -0.24 -7.05 21.63
CA ILE A 18 0.89 -7.60 22.38
C ILE A 18 0.58 -7.57 23.88
N PRO A 19 0.47 -8.75 24.55
CA PRO A 19 0.07 -8.83 25.94
C PRO A 19 0.92 -7.98 26.89
N ARG A 20 0.26 -7.40 27.90
CA ARG A 20 0.94 -6.53 28.88
C ARG A 20 2.08 -7.22 29.63
N PHE A 21 2.01 -8.54 29.83
CA PHE A 21 3.08 -9.26 30.52
C PHE A 21 4.38 -9.31 29.69
N ILE A 22 4.31 -9.26 28.36
CA ILE A 22 5.48 -9.11 27.48
C ILE A 22 5.98 -7.66 27.56
N LEU A 23 5.07 -6.69 27.45
CA LEU A 23 5.45 -5.27 27.53
C LEU A 23 6.14 -4.91 28.84
N ARG A 24 5.68 -5.45 29.97
CA ARG A 24 6.33 -5.27 31.27
C ARG A 24 7.78 -5.74 31.31
N ASN A 25 8.18 -6.65 30.43
CA ASN A 25 9.57 -7.12 30.36
C ASN A 25 10.50 -6.10 29.69
N TYR A 26 9.93 -5.11 29.00
CA TYR A 26 10.63 -3.99 28.36
C TYR A 26 10.47 -2.68 29.15
N SER A 27 9.71 -2.68 30.25
CA SER A 27 9.38 -1.45 30.96
C SER A 27 10.39 -1.08 32.02
N HIS A 28 10.59 0.22 32.19
CA HIS A 28 11.26 0.83 33.34
C HIS A 28 10.26 1.61 34.21
N LEU A 29 10.70 1.99 35.41
CA LEU A 29 9.90 2.86 36.27
C LEU A 29 10.03 4.30 35.79
N GLY A 30 8.90 4.96 35.52
CA GLY A 30 8.90 6.36 35.12
C GLY A 30 9.48 7.25 36.21
N GLU A 31 10.34 8.20 35.82
CA GLU A 31 11.02 9.09 36.75
C GLU A 31 10.02 9.94 37.55
N LEU A 32 10.33 10.14 38.84
CA LEU A 32 9.70 11.18 39.64
C LEU A 32 10.17 12.52 39.08
N THR A 33 9.27 13.32 38.50
CA THR A 33 9.57 14.73 38.22
C THR A 33 10.07 15.37 39.52
N THR A 34 11.37 15.66 39.61
CA THR A 34 12.00 16.34 40.72
C THR A 34 11.55 17.80 40.70
N GLY A 35 10.33 18.03 41.20
CA GLY A 35 9.69 19.33 41.35
C GLY A 35 9.12 19.45 42.75
N SER A 36 9.90 20.09 43.63
CA SER A 36 9.57 20.58 44.98
C SER A 36 9.14 19.55 46.05
N ARG A 37 10.05 19.28 46.97
CA ARG A 37 9.81 18.61 48.26
C ARG A 37 9.06 19.48 49.28
N ASN A 38 8.56 20.66 48.91
CA ASN A 38 7.87 21.57 49.83
C ASN A 38 6.44 21.85 49.37
N SER A 39 5.49 21.05 49.86
CA SER A 39 4.11 21.50 50.11
C SER A 39 3.39 20.50 51.00
N LYS A 40 3.38 20.79 52.30
CA LYS A 40 2.38 20.29 53.24
C LYS A 40 1.06 20.98 52.86
N ASN A 41 0.28 20.41 51.95
CA ASN A 41 -1.16 20.65 51.84
C ASN A 41 -1.81 19.54 51.01
N ARG A 42 -2.21 18.46 51.71
CA ARG A 42 -3.08 17.41 51.18
C ARG A 42 -4.53 17.90 51.27
N GLY A 43 -5.16 18.12 50.12
CA GLY A 43 -6.62 18.26 50.04
C GLY A 43 -7.09 18.90 48.75
N LYS A 44 -7.79 18.12 47.91
CA LYS A 44 -8.69 18.60 46.84
C LYS A 44 -8.07 19.36 45.65
N GLN A 45 -7.24 18.72 44.85
CA GLN A 45 -7.17 19.00 43.40
C GLN A 45 -6.91 17.70 42.60
N ARG A 46 -7.95 16.86 42.51
CA ARG A 46 -8.05 15.75 41.54
C ARG A 46 -8.94 16.24 40.39
N GLY A 47 -8.36 16.99 39.45
CA GLY A 47 -9.12 17.47 38.29
C GLY A 47 -8.32 18.48 37.48
N ASN A 48 -7.26 18.00 36.80
CA ASN A 48 -6.59 18.61 35.62
C ASN A 48 -5.09 18.26 35.59
N ARG A 49 -4.74 16.98 35.47
CA ARG A 49 -3.44 16.58 34.93
C ARG A 49 -3.68 15.90 33.58
N LYS A 50 -3.47 16.66 32.49
CA LYS A 50 -3.54 16.16 31.12
C LYS A 50 -2.30 15.29 30.84
N ASN A 51 -2.54 14.01 30.53
CA ASN A 51 -1.75 13.14 29.65
C ASN A 51 -0.28 12.78 29.95
N GLY A 52 0.24 12.97 31.17
CA GLY A 52 1.55 12.40 31.57
C GLY A 52 1.44 11.05 32.31
N PRO A 53 2.42 10.12 32.20
CA PRO A 53 2.50 8.93 33.05
C PRO A 53 2.51 9.31 34.53
N ARG A 54 1.85 8.53 35.39
CA ARG A 54 1.90 8.78 36.83
C ARG A 54 3.25 8.30 37.39
N ALA A 55 3.78 9.02 38.37
CA ALA A 55 5.00 8.62 39.08
C ALA A 55 4.92 7.16 39.56
N GLY A 56 5.92 6.35 39.21
CA GLY A 56 6.00 4.92 39.55
C GLY A 56 5.20 3.98 38.65
N GLU A 57 4.52 4.47 37.61
CA GLU A 57 3.87 3.63 36.60
C GLU A 57 4.92 3.04 35.63
N PRO A 58 4.81 1.75 35.23
CA PRO A 58 5.72 1.15 34.27
C PRO A 58 5.52 1.79 32.87
N VAL A 59 6.61 2.34 32.34
CA VAL A 59 6.68 3.02 31.05
C VAL A 59 7.65 2.28 30.12
N LEU A 60 7.48 2.50 28.82
CA LEU A 60 8.25 1.90 27.75
C LEU A 60 8.93 3.01 26.96
N TYR A 61 10.22 2.85 26.67
CA TYR A 61 10.83 3.63 25.63
C TYR A 61 10.31 3.19 24.26
N GLY A 62 10.08 4.15 23.37
CA GLY A 62 9.71 3.83 22.01
C GLY A 62 10.09 4.90 20.98
N VAL A 63 10.40 4.43 19.78
CA VAL A 63 10.55 5.25 18.58
C VAL A 63 9.20 5.35 17.91
N ASN A 64 8.58 6.52 17.96
CA ASN A 64 7.29 6.78 17.33
C ASN A 64 7.51 7.23 15.87
N LEU A 65 6.98 6.45 14.95
CA LEU A 65 7.07 6.60 13.49
C LEU A 65 5.75 7.09 12.84
N SER A 66 4.69 7.30 13.62
CA SER A 66 3.35 7.67 13.12
C SER A 66 3.32 9.02 12.39
N ARG A 67 4.21 9.94 12.75
CA ARG A 67 4.30 11.29 12.17
C ARG A 67 5.37 11.35 11.08
N GLU A 68 5.40 12.45 10.34
CA GLU A 68 6.43 12.71 9.33
C GLU A 68 7.83 12.73 9.96
N GLU A 69 7.98 13.48 11.06
CA GLU A 69 9.17 13.45 11.91
C GLU A 69 9.02 12.41 13.03
N PRO A 70 10.00 11.52 13.21
CA PRO A 70 9.98 10.54 14.28
C PRO A 70 10.31 11.19 15.63
N THR A 71 9.81 10.60 16.71
CA THR A 71 10.09 11.09 18.07
C THR A 71 10.45 9.95 19.01
N ILE A 72 11.36 10.22 19.96
CA ILE A 72 11.64 9.32 21.07
C ILE A 72 10.64 9.62 22.18
N THR A 73 9.83 8.63 22.53
CA THR A 73 8.69 8.80 23.45
C THR A 73 8.78 7.80 24.59
N GLU A 74 8.19 8.17 25.73
CA GLU A 74 7.84 7.22 26.78
C GLU A 74 6.33 6.98 26.76
N THR A 75 5.93 5.72 26.70
CA THR A 75 4.51 5.33 26.65
C THR A 75 4.19 4.37 27.80
N THR A 76 3.01 4.51 28.40
CA THR A 76 2.56 3.60 29.48
C THR A 76 2.22 2.23 28.90
N VAL A 77 2.60 1.15 29.59
CA VAL A 77 2.23 -0.24 29.19
C VAL A 77 0.72 -0.39 28.92
N ALA A 78 -0.12 0.32 29.68
CA ALA A 78 -1.58 0.26 29.55
C ALA A 78 -2.13 0.74 28.20
N LYS A 79 -1.38 1.55 27.44
CA LYS A 79 -1.83 2.20 26.20
C LYS A 79 -0.97 1.86 24.98
N THR A 80 -0.04 0.91 25.11
CA THR A 80 0.89 0.53 24.04
C THR A 80 0.44 -0.77 23.39
N PHE A 81 0.51 -0.82 22.06
CA PHE A 81 0.14 -1.99 21.23
C PHE A 81 -1.26 -2.55 21.52
N GLY A 82 -2.27 -1.69 21.50
CA GLY A 82 -3.67 -2.10 21.59
C GLY A 82 -4.65 -1.22 20.84
N MET A 83 -5.93 -1.61 20.87
CA MET A 83 -7.05 -0.97 20.19
C MET A 83 -8.31 -1.06 21.07
N MET A 84 -9.15 -0.01 21.03
CA MET A 84 -10.44 -0.04 21.73
C MET A 84 -11.39 -1.03 21.03
N ASP A 85 -12.06 -1.88 21.81
CA ASP A 85 -13.18 -2.72 21.38
C ASP A 85 -12.92 -3.67 20.19
N MET A 86 -11.67 -4.09 20.00
CA MET A 86 -11.24 -5.00 18.92
C MET A 86 -12.06 -6.30 18.82
N TYR A 87 -12.45 -6.89 19.95
CA TYR A 87 -13.23 -8.14 19.99
C TYR A 87 -14.70 -7.90 20.38
N CYS A 88 -15.18 -6.66 20.29
CA CYS A 88 -16.55 -6.33 20.66
C CYS A 88 -17.53 -6.86 19.61
N ASP A 89 -18.30 -7.87 19.98
CA ASP A 89 -19.40 -8.36 19.16
C ASP A 89 -20.64 -7.49 19.39
N LEU A 90 -20.84 -6.49 18.54
CA LEU A 90 -22.00 -5.59 18.59
C LEU A 90 -23.34 -6.34 18.36
N GLY A 91 -23.31 -7.56 17.80
CA GLY A 91 -24.48 -8.40 17.55
C GLY A 91 -24.87 -9.31 18.72
N ALA A 92 -23.98 -9.56 19.68
CA ALA A 92 -24.27 -10.40 20.84
C ALA A 92 -25.10 -9.64 21.89
N SER A 93 -26.26 -10.21 22.26
CA SER A 93 -27.16 -9.64 23.27
C SER A 93 -26.74 -9.93 24.71
N THR A 94 -25.83 -10.88 24.94
CA THR A 94 -25.55 -11.40 26.30
C THR A 94 -24.08 -11.66 26.64
N LYS A 95 -23.14 -11.68 25.68
CA LYS A 95 -21.68 -11.85 25.94
C LYS A 95 -20.80 -11.19 24.88
N ARG A 96 -20.79 -9.85 24.84
CA ARG A 96 -20.04 -9.07 23.82
C ARG A 96 -18.52 -9.27 23.85
N HIS A 97 -17.96 -9.72 24.98
CA HIS A 97 -16.52 -9.86 25.23
C HIS A 97 -16.04 -11.32 25.44
N GLN A 98 -16.80 -12.33 24.99
CA GLN A 98 -16.44 -13.73 25.25
C GLN A 98 -15.06 -14.15 24.69
N VAL A 99 -14.68 -13.63 23.51
CA VAL A 99 -13.36 -13.91 22.90
C VAL A 99 -12.24 -13.36 23.78
N GLU A 100 -12.45 -12.20 24.38
CA GLU A 100 -11.47 -11.55 25.26
C GLU A 100 -11.25 -12.35 26.55
N GLU A 101 -12.32 -12.86 27.17
CA GLU A 101 -12.20 -13.71 28.36
C GLU A 101 -11.37 -14.97 28.07
N GLN A 102 -11.61 -15.63 26.94
CA GLN A 102 -10.85 -16.82 26.53
C GLN A 102 -9.39 -16.49 26.20
N LEU A 103 -9.13 -15.35 25.53
CA LEU A 103 -7.78 -14.88 25.26
C LEU A 103 -7.03 -14.58 26.56
N SER A 104 -7.67 -13.93 27.53
CA SER A 104 -7.09 -13.63 28.85
C SER A 104 -6.62 -14.91 29.57
N VAL A 105 -7.39 -16.00 29.49
CA VAL A 105 -6.99 -17.30 30.06
C VAL A 105 -5.75 -17.86 29.35
N LEU A 106 -5.74 -17.88 28.01
CA LEU A 106 -4.59 -18.34 27.24
C LEU A 106 -3.34 -17.49 27.51
N GLU A 107 -3.50 -16.17 27.57
CA GLU A 107 -2.43 -15.22 27.87
C GLU A 107 -1.88 -15.40 29.28
N SER A 108 -2.74 -15.64 30.28
CA SER A 108 -2.32 -15.92 31.64
C SER A 108 -1.47 -17.20 31.71
N GLN A 109 -1.94 -18.29 31.10
CA GLN A 109 -1.21 -19.56 31.05
C GLN A 109 0.13 -19.43 30.30
N ALA A 110 0.15 -18.76 29.15
CA ALA A 110 1.37 -18.49 28.41
C ALA A 110 2.33 -17.57 29.20
N GLY A 111 1.79 -16.58 29.91
CA GLY A 111 2.54 -15.66 30.75
C GLY A 111 3.23 -16.36 31.92
N GLU A 112 2.57 -17.34 32.56
CA GLU A 112 3.20 -18.18 33.58
C GLU A 112 4.39 -18.96 33.02
N ILE A 113 4.22 -19.60 31.87
CA ILE A 113 5.27 -20.41 31.23
C ILE A 113 6.44 -19.50 30.80
N ILE A 114 6.16 -18.36 30.17
CA ILE A 114 7.17 -17.38 29.78
C ILE A 114 7.89 -16.82 31.02
N SER A 115 7.18 -16.60 32.13
CA SER A 115 7.80 -16.20 33.39
C SER A 115 8.75 -17.28 33.93
N THR A 116 8.37 -18.56 33.87
CA THR A 116 9.25 -19.67 34.25
C THR A 116 10.52 -19.70 33.38
N ILE A 117 10.36 -19.57 32.06
CA ILE A 117 11.49 -19.53 31.12
C ILE A 117 12.41 -18.34 31.45
N ARG A 118 11.84 -17.15 31.66
CA ARG A 118 12.61 -15.93 31.98
C ARG A 118 13.35 -16.05 33.30
N LYS A 119 12.70 -16.56 34.35
CA LYS A 119 13.34 -16.78 35.67
C LYS A 119 14.47 -17.81 35.58
N ALA A 120 14.34 -18.85 34.75
CA ALA A 120 15.42 -19.81 34.51
C ALA A 120 16.63 -19.14 33.85
N PHE A 121 16.39 -18.30 32.83
CA PHE A 121 17.44 -17.51 32.17
C PHE A 121 18.10 -16.50 33.13
N GLU A 122 17.30 -15.72 33.88
CA GLU A 122 17.79 -14.74 34.85
C GLU A 122 18.61 -15.40 35.98
N ALA A 123 18.27 -16.64 36.35
CA ALA A 123 19.02 -17.45 37.31
C ALA A 123 20.31 -18.07 36.72
N GLY A 124 20.63 -17.81 35.46
CA GLY A 124 21.83 -18.32 34.79
C GLY A 124 21.79 -19.82 34.48
N LYS A 125 20.60 -20.42 34.33
CA LYS A 125 20.47 -21.80 33.90
C LYS A 125 20.73 -21.92 32.40
N ASP A 126 21.33 -23.04 31.98
CA ASP A 126 21.58 -23.34 30.56
C ASP A 126 20.32 -23.83 29.82
N ASP A 127 19.35 -24.36 30.56
CA ASP A 127 18.11 -24.90 30.00
C ASP A 127 16.89 -24.76 30.92
N VAL A 128 15.73 -25.04 30.34
CA VAL A 128 14.44 -25.08 31.03
C VAL A 128 13.58 -26.24 30.51
N TRP A 129 13.02 -27.01 31.45
CA TRP A 129 12.12 -28.11 31.15
C TRP A 129 10.65 -27.68 31.23
N VAL A 130 9.91 -27.88 30.16
CA VAL A 130 8.47 -27.63 30.08
C VAL A 130 7.72 -28.92 29.77
N THR A 131 6.50 -29.05 30.27
CA THR A 131 5.63 -30.21 29.97
C THR A 131 5.04 -30.12 28.56
N ARG A 132 4.51 -31.22 28.04
CA ARG A 132 3.78 -31.24 26.77
C ARG A 132 2.64 -30.22 26.75
N THR A 133 1.81 -30.19 27.79
CA THR A 133 0.70 -29.25 27.89
C THR A 133 1.18 -27.80 27.84
N GLN A 134 2.24 -27.46 28.57
CA GLN A 134 2.82 -26.11 28.53
C GLN A 134 3.37 -25.76 27.14
N ARG A 135 4.09 -26.68 26.49
CA ARG A 135 4.60 -26.49 25.13
C ARG A 135 3.46 -26.28 24.13
N ASP A 136 2.39 -27.06 24.23
CA ASP A 136 1.24 -26.97 23.33
C ASP A 136 0.45 -25.67 23.59
N THR A 137 0.32 -25.23 24.85
CA THR A 137 -0.19 -23.89 25.19
C THR A 137 0.65 -22.78 24.57
N LEU A 138 1.99 -22.85 24.66
CA LEU A 138 2.88 -21.87 24.02
C LEU A 138 2.69 -21.84 22.50
N ARG A 139 2.58 -22.99 21.84
CA ARG A 139 2.34 -23.07 20.40
C ARG A 139 1.02 -22.42 19.99
N LYS A 140 -0.06 -22.71 20.73
CA LYS A 140 -1.36 -22.05 20.52
C LYS A 140 -1.26 -20.54 20.72
N PHE A 141 -0.61 -20.11 21.81
CA PHE A 141 -0.39 -18.70 22.09
C PHE A 141 0.36 -18.00 20.95
N LEU A 142 1.49 -18.54 20.50
CA LEU A 142 2.28 -17.95 19.41
C LEU A 142 1.51 -17.88 18.09
N PHE A 143 0.73 -18.91 17.75
CA PHE A 143 -0.12 -18.87 16.56
C PHE A 143 -1.24 -17.84 16.69
N ILE A 144 -1.93 -17.78 17.83
CA ILE A 144 -2.99 -16.79 18.08
C ILE A 144 -2.43 -15.36 18.02
N MET A 145 -1.24 -15.12 18.57
CA MET A 145 -0.55 -13.84 18.47
C MET A 145 -0.32 -13.41 17.01
N LYS A 146 0.04 -14.36 16.14
CA LYS A 146 0.18 -14.13 14.70
C LYS A 146 -1.17 -13.90 14.01
N TYR A 147 -2.16 -14.75 14.31
CA TYR A 147 -3.49 -14.77 13.70
C TYR A 147 -4.35 -13.55 14.09
N ARG A 148 -4.15 -13.01 15.30
CA ARG A 148 -4.91 -11.85 15.80
C ARG A 148 -4.30 -10.49 15.43
N GLY A 149 -3.22 -10.47 14.64
CA GLY A 149 -2.55 -9.24 14.26
C GLY A 149 -3.50 -8.24 13.56
N SER A 150 -3.20 -6.95 13.63
CA SER A 150 -4.04 -5.88 13.09
C SER A 150 -4.33 -6.00 11.58
N ARG A 151 -3.49 -6.71 10.82
CA ARG A 151 -3.73 -7.04 9.41
C ARG A 151 -4.93 -7.99 9.24
N PHE A 152 -5.08 -8.99 10.12
CA PHE A 152 -6.19 -9.94 10.06
C PHE A 152 -7.51 -9.34 10.52
N HIS A 153 -7.49 -8.50 11.57
CA HIS A 153 -8.68 -7.72 11.92
C HIS A 153 -9.19 -6.93 10.71
N ARG A 154 -8.31 -6.21 10.00
CA ARG A 154 -8.69 -5.47 8.77
C ARG A 154 -9.21 -6.36 7.64
N ARG A 155 -8.74 -7.61 7.54
CA ARG A 155 -9.21 -8.59 6.54
C ARG A 155 -10.64 -9.06 6.82
N TYR A 156 -11.02 -9.20 8.09
CA TYR A 156 -12.31 -9.79 8.48
C TYR A 156 -13.35 -8.74 8.91
N PHE A 157 -12.94 -7.52 9.25
CA PHE A 157 -13.81 -6.45 9.72
C PHE A 157 -14.53 -5.76 8.56
N HIS A 158 -15.62 -6.38 8.10
CA HIS A 158 -16.51 -5.87 7.07
C HIS A 158 -17.96 -5.82 7.59
N GLU A 159 -18.72 -4.81 7.15
CA GLU A 159 -20.13 -4.65 7.56
C GLU A 159 -21.02 -5.77 7.02
N ASN A 160 -20.79 -6.18 5.76
CA ASN A 160 -21.49 -7.27 5.10
C ASN A 160 -20.52 -8.30 4.52
N ALA A 161 -20.99 -9.55 4.34
CA ALA A 161 -20.22 -10.62 3.71
C ALA A 161 -19.73 -10.24 2.31
N GLU A 162 -20.55 -9.53 1.53
CA GLU A 162 -20.23 -9.16 0.15
C GLU A 162 -19.05 -8.17 0.02
N ASP A 163 -18.79 -7.40 1.08
CA ASP A 163 -17.70 -6.41 1.15
C ASP A 163 -16.33 -7.06 1.40
N TYR A 164 -16.31 -8.37 1.69
CA TYR A 164 -15.09 -9.16 1.83
C TYR A 164 -14.32 -9.20 0.51
N ASN A 165 -13.07 -8.74 0.55
CA ASN A 165 -12.24 -8.56 -0.64
C ASN A 165 -10.83 -9.10 -0.43
N ALA A 166 -10.75 -10.40 -0.15
CA ALA A 166 -9.50 -11.16 -0.11
C ALA A 166 -9.47 -12.22 -1.23
N ASP A 167 -8.30 -12.83 -1.42
CA ASP A 167 -8.00 -13.83 -2.45
C ASP A 167 -8.88 -15.09 -2.35
N ASP A 168 -9.41 -15.39 -1.17
CA ASP A 168 -10.26 -16.55 -0.89
C ASP A 168 -11.77 -16.21 -0.80
N ARG A 169 -12.19 -15.05 -1.32
CA ARG A 169 -13.58 -14.55 -1.23
C ARG A 169 -14.64 -15.60 -1.56
N GLU A 170 -14.50 -16.30 -2.69
CA GLU A 170 -15.50 -17.28 -3.13
C GLU A 170 -15.64 -18.44 -2.13
N LYS A 171 -14.51 -18.95 -1.62
CA LYS A 171 -14.49 -20.02 -0.61
C LYS A 171 -15.07 -19.54 0.72
N MET A 172 -14.72 -18.32 1.15
CA MET A 172 -15.22 -17.71 2.38
C MET A 172 -16.74 -17.55 2.33
N LEU A 173 -17.29 -16.99 1.25
CA LEU A 173 -18.73 -16.81 1.08
C LEU A 173 -19.49 -18.14 1.05
N LYS A 174 -18.92 -19.15 0.38
CA LYS A 174 -19.47 -20.51 0.38
C LYS A 174 -19.52 -21.08 1.81
N TYR A 175 -18.42 -20.99 2.55
CA TYR A 175 -18.34 -21.45 3.95
C TYR A 175 -19.36 -20.72 4.84
N MET A 176 -19.45 -19.39 4.72
CA MET A 176 -20.41 -18.59 5.48
C MET A 176 -21.86 -19.00 5.20
N LYS A 177 -22.20 -19.25 3.92
CA LYS A 177 -23.54 -19.74 3.53
C LYS A 177 -23.84 -21.13 4.12
N GLU A 178 -22.89 -22.06 4.05
CA GLU A 178 -23.03 -23.42 4.59
C GLU A 178 -23.19 -23.43 6.12
N LYS A 179 -22.52 -22.49 6.82
CA LYS A 179 -22.55 -22.37 8.29
C LYS A 179 -23.63 -21.40 8.81
N GLY A 180 -24.34 -20.70 7.93
CA GLY A 180 -25.33 -19.69 8.31
C GLY A 180 -24.72 -18.44 8.98
N ILE A 181 -23.46 -18.11 8.69
CA ILE A 181 -22.74 -16.96 9.25
C ILE A 181 -23.00 -15.72 8.38
N LYS A 182 -23.32 -14.58 9.01
CA LYS A 182 -23.68 -13.35 8.28
C LYS A 182 -22.52 -12.37 8.11
N LYS A 183 -21.62 -12.26 9.10
CA LYS A 183 -20.47 -11.36 9.05
C LYS A 183 -19.16 -12.14 9.02
N THR A 184 -18.21 -11.66 8.25
CA THR A 184 -16.88 -12.28 8.12
C THR A 184 -16.09 -12.22 9.43
N ILE A 185 -16.31 -11.20 10.25
CA ILE A 185 -15.68 -11.08 11.57
C ILE A 185 -16.12 -12.20 12.52
N ASP A 186 -17.33 -12.73 12.37
CA ASP A 186 -17.84 -13.82 13.19
C ASP A 186 -17.12 -15.14 12.86
N VAL A 187 -16.70 -15.34 11.60
CA VAL A 187 -15.84 -16.47 11.21
C VAL A 187 -14.50 -16.38 11.94
N TRP A 188 -13.89 -15.19 11.95
CA TRP A 188 -12.61 -14.96 12.63
C TRP A 188 -12.72 -15.17 14.14
N PHE A 189 -13.76 -14.65 14.78
CA PHE A 189 -14.02 -14.90 16.20
C PHE A 189 -14.24 -16.39 16.48
N ASP A 190 -15.07 -17.08 15.70
CA ASP A 190 -15.32 -18.51 15.86
C ASP A 190 -14.04 -19.34 15.71
N ASN A 191 -13.19 -19.00 14.74
CA ASN A 191 -11.89 -19.63 14.54
C ASN A 191 -10.97 -19.43 15.75
N ILE A 192 -10.86 -18.20 16.29
CA ILE A 192 -10.08 -17.91 17.51
C ILE A 192 -10.57 -18.78 18.68
N LYS A 193 -11.88 -18.81 18.95
CA LYS A 193 -12.47 -19.59 20.04
C LYS A 193 -12.11 -21.07 19.91
N ALA A 194 -12.32 -21.62 18.72
CA ALA A 194 -12.04 -23.03 18.44
C ALA A 194 -10.56 -23.40 18.58
N ILE A 195 -9.62 -22.52 18.17
CA ILE A 195 -8.19 -22.75 18.34
C ILE A 195 -7.80 -22.70 19.83
N ILE A 196 -8.36 -21.76 20.61
CA ILE A 196 -8.08 -21.66 22.05
C ILE A 196 -8.55 -22.93 22.77
N ASP A 197 -9.79 -23.35 22.50
CA ASP A 197 -10.45 -24.51 23.13
C ASP A 197 -9.91 -25.86 22.63
N LEU A 198 -9.11 -25.85 21.56
CA LEU A 198 -8.49 -27.04 21.00
C LEU A 198 -7.60 -27.76 22.03
N LYS A 199 -7.95 -29.01 22.31
CA LYS A 199 -7.12 -29.95 23.08
C LYS A 199 -6.23 -30.72 22.12
N MET A 200 -4.95 -30.38 22.11
CA MET A 200 -3.94 -31.09 21.32
C MET A 200 -3.59 -32.42 21.99
N ASP A 201 -3.57 -33.48 21.19
CA ASP A 201 -3.15 -34.82 21.60
C ASP A 201 -1.90 -35.26 20.83
N TYR A 202 -1.15 -36.22 21.40
CA TYR A 202 0.10 -36.69 20.80
C TYR A 202 -0.13 -37.59 19.56
N GLN A 203 -1.34 -38.13 19.39
CA GLN A 203 -1.75 -38.94 18.23
C GLN A 203 -2.18 -38.08 17.05
N MET A 204 -2.16 -36.75 17.21
CA MET A 204 -2.51 -35.75 16.22
C MET A 204 -3.98 -35.77 15.76
N GLY A 205 -4.89 -36.41 16.50
CA GLY A 205 -6.32 -36.44 16.19
C GLY A 205 -6.99 -35.06 16.25
N TRP A 206 -6.39 -34.12 16.97
CA TRP A 206 -6.79 -32.71 17.03
C TRP A 206 -6.76 -32.02 15.65
N MET A 207 -5.91 -32.44 14.71
CA MET A 207 -5.82 -31.82 13.38
C MET A 207 -7.12 -32.00 12.59
N ASP A 208 -7.65 -33.23 12.58
CA ASP A 208 -8.90 -33.52 11.89
C ASP A 208 -10.11 -32.91 12.57
N LYS A 209 -10.08 -32.79 13.91
CA LYS A 209 -11.08 -32.04 14.67
C LYS A 209 -11.07 -30.56 14.27
N LEU A 210 -9.88 -29.97 14.13
CA LEU A 210 -9.75 -28.56 13.74
C LEU A 210 -10.26 -28.32 12.32
N ARG A 211 -9.85 -29.15 11.34
CA ARG A 211 -10.32 -29.09 9.94
C ARG A 211 -11.84 -29.12 9.80
N LYS A 212 -12.52 -29.86 10.69
CA LYS A 212 -13.98 -29.96 10.70
C LYS A 212 -14.66 -28.80 11.44
N ARG A 213 -13.93 -28.12 12.34
CA ARG A 213 -14.50 -27.14 13.27
C ARG A 213 -14.44 -25.70 12.75
N ILE A 214 -13.38 -25.32 12.05
CA ILE A 214 -13.12 -23.92 11.63
C ILE A 214 -13.01 -23.81 10.12
N TYR A 215 -12.86 -22.59 9.61
CA TYR A 215 -12.65 -22.34 8.19
C TYR A 215 -11.44 -23.15 7.65
N PRO A 216 -11.57 -23.93 6.55
CA PRO A 216 -10.54 -24.89 6.13
C PRO A 216 -9.16 -24.28 5.87
N ASP A 217 -9.07 -23.15 5.17
CA ASP A 217 -7.78 -22.54 4.85
C ASP A 217 -7.07 -22.02 6.13
N ASP A 218 -7.83 -21.53 7.12
CA ASP A 218 -7.29 -21.14 8.44
C ASP A 218 -6.89 -22.36 9.29
N ALA A 219 -7.63 -23.47 9.19
CA ALA A 219 -7.29 -24.74 9.85
C ALA A 219 -5.95 -25.28 9.37
N GLU A 220 -5.76 -25.35 8.05
CA GLU A 220 -4.49 -25.80 7.46
C GLU A 220 -3.36 -24.86 7.84
N TRP A 221 -3.60 -23.56 7.88
CA TRP A 221 -2.56 -22.61 8.31
C TRP A 221 -2.13 -22.83 9.76
N CYS A 222 -3.09 -23.05 10.67
CA CYS A 222 -2.80 -23.37 12.07
C CYS A 222 -2.00 -24.67 12.21
N ILE A 223 -2.43 -25.72 11.51
CA ILE A 223 -1.77 -27.03 11.51
C ILE A 223 -0.34 -26.91 10.97
N ASN A 224 -0.18 -26.26 9.82
CA ASN A 224 1.11 -26.06 9.17
C ASN A 224 2.06 -25.23 10.02
N ASN A 225 1.56 -24.22 10.74
CA ASN A 225 2.39 -23.43 11.65
C ASN A 225 2.84 -24.25 12.88
N ILE A 226 1.93 -25.00 13.51
CA ILE A 226 2.21 -25.77 14.71
C ILE A 226 3.12 -26.98 14.42
N GLN A 227 2.90 -27.66 13.30
CA GLN A 227 3.64 -28.87 12.91
C GLN A 227 4.85 -28.58 12.05
N GLY A 228 4.87 -27.47 11.31
CA GLY A 228 5.96 -27.10 10.41
C GLY A 228 7.15 -26.45 11.09
N PHE A 229 7.03 -26.08 12.37
CA PHE A 229 8.08 -25.36 13.10
C PHE A 229 8.44 -25.99 14.45
N TYR A 230 9.71 -25.88 14.85
CA TYR A 230 10.16 -26.12 16.22
C TYR A 230 10.56 -24.83 16.93
N MET A 231 10.32 -24.78 18.24
CA MET A 231 10.72 -23.68 19.11
C MET A 231 12.18 -23.83 19.57
N ALA A 232 12.92 -22.73 19.61
CA ALA A 232 14.21 -22.60 20.28
C ALA A 232 14.28 -21.26 21.03
N LEU A 233 15.11 -21.19 22.08
CA LEU A 233 15.30 -19.98 22.88
C LEU A 233 16.66 -19.37 22.57
N ILE A 234 16.70 -18.12 22.12
CA ILE A 234 17.94 -17.42 21.80
C ILE A 234 18.15 -16.21 22.70
N THR A 235 19.42 -15.90 22.96
CA THR A 235 19.83 -14.79 23.81
C THR A 235 21.04 -14.08 23.18
N PRO A 236 21.16 -12.75 23.26
CA PRO A 236 22.38 -12.08 22.84
C PRO A 236 23.55 -12.50 23.73
N ASN A 237 24.68 -12.90 23.12
CA ASN A 237 25.89 -13.24 23.88
C ASN A 237 26.45 -12.00 24.62
N ASN A 238 26.37 -10.83 23.98
CA ASN A 238 26.71 -9.56 24.61
C ASN A 238 25.56 -9.06 25.49
N LYS A 239 25.86 -8.60 26.71
CA LYS A 239 24.85 -8.05 27.65
C LYS A 239 24.33 -6.68 27.25
N GLU A 240 25.06 -5.96 26.40
CA GLU A 240 24.70 -4.63 25.91
C GLU A 240 23.80 -4.66 24.67
N GLU A 241 23.45 -5.85 24.18
CA GLU A 241 22.60 -6.04 23.02
C GLU A 241 21.19 -6.47 23.42
N GLU A 242 20.22 -6.07 22.61
CA GLU A 242 18.81 -6.41 22.81
C GLU A 242 18.06 -6.66 21.49
N PHE A 243 16.97 -7.41 21.59
CA PHE A 243 15.98 -7.60 20.54
C PHE A 243 14.92 -6.51 20.62
N LEU A 244 14.66 -5.83 19.52
CA LEU A 244 13.61 -4.83 19.40
C LEU A 244 12.22 -5.48 19.45
N LEU A 245 11.23 -4.74 19.97
CA LEU A 245 9.82 -5.16 19.96
C LEU A 245 9.00 -4.22 19.06
N THR A 246 8.75 -4.64 17.83
CA THR A 246 7.90 -3.91 16.88
C THR A 246 6.42 -4.27 17.06
N GLN A 247 5.53 -3.37 16.65
CA GLN A 247 4.08 -3.58 16.71
C GLN A 247 3.60 -4.85 15.98
N ASN A 248 4.33 -5.28 14.96
CA ASN A 248 4.06 -6.47 14.15
C ASN A 248 4.99 -7.65 14.45
N ALA A 249 5.77 -7.63 15.54
CA ALA A 249 6.84 -8.60 15.81
C ALA A 249 6.41 -10.08 15.70
N TYR A 250 5.16 -10.39 16.05
CA TYR A 250 4.60 -11.75 16.03
C TYR A 250 4.02 -12.18 14.67
N SER A 251 4.00 -11.26 13.69
CA SER A 251 3.48 -11.49 12.33
C SER A 251 4.56 -11.36 11.26
N ILE A 252 5.79 -10.99 11.61
CA ILE A 252 6.92 -10.93 10.68
C ILE A 252 7.72 -12.23 10.69
N PHE A 253 8.40 -12.48 9.58
CA PHE A 253 9.18 -13.69 9.39
C PHE A 253 10.46 -13.39 8.61
N GLU A 254 11.46 -14.24 8.81
CA GLU A 254 12.57 -14.36 7.88
C GLU A 254 12.22 -15.36 6.80
N GLY A 255 12.38 -14.94 5.54
CA GLY A 255 12.19 -15.77 4.36
C GLY A 255 11.71 -14.98 3.14
N ALA A 256 11.45 -15.68 2.06
CA ALA A 256 11.15 -15.07 0.77
C ALA A 256 9.68 -14.69 0.63
N SER A 257 9.41 -13.57 -0.04
CA SER A 257 8.08 -13.14 -0.45
C SER A 257 8.12 -12.69 -1.91
N THR A 258 7.19 -13.17 -2.72
CA THR A 258 7.05 -12.78 -4.13
C THR A 258 5.68 -12.19 -4.35
N LEU A 259 5.68 -10.92 -4.75
CA LEU A 259 4.48 -10.22 -5.19
C LEU A 259 4.35 -10.43 -6.70
N LYS A 260 3.15 -10.79 -7.18
CA LYS A 260 2.82 -10.80 -8.62
C LYS A 260 1.69 -9.83 -8.89
N LEU A 261 1.75 -9.16 -10.03
CA LEU A 261 0.66 -8.34 -10.51
C LEU A 261 -0.48 -9.27 -10.92
N SER A 262 -1.59 -9.21 -10.21
CA SER A 262 -2.78 -9.98 -10.54
C SER A 262 -3.41 -9.39 -11.81
N PRO A 263 -3.56 -10.17 -12.90
CA PRO A 263 -4.16 -9.68 -14.14
C PRO A 263 -5.66 -9.35 -13.96
N ILE A 264 -6.29 -9.94 -12.93
CA ILE A 264 -7.71 -9.72 -12.61
C ILE A 264 -7.85 -8.43 -11.79
N THR A 265 -7.11 -8.29 -10.70
CA THR A 265 -7.33 -7.17 -9.77
C THR A 265 -6.48 -5.93 -10.12
N GLY A 266 -5.44 -6.09 -10.93
CA GLY A 266 -4.47 -5.03 -11.25
C GLY A 266 -3.62 -4.62 -10.05
N LYS A 267 -3.62 -5.44 -8.98
CA LYS A 267 -2.87 -5.21 -7.74
C LYS A 267 -1.68 -6.15 -7.65
N LEU A 268 -0.60 -5.73 -6.98
CA LEU A 268 0.34 -6.71 -6.45
C LEU A 268 -0.32 -7.52 -5.36
N GLU A 269 -0.42 -8.81 -5.61
CA GLU A 269 -0.86 -9.79 -4.65
C GLU A 269 0.33 -10.65 -4.24
N LEU A 270 0.36 -11.04 -2.97
CA LEU A 270 1.34 -11.99 -2.47
C LEU A 270 1.09 -13.34 -3.15
N SER A 271 1.92 -13.66 -4.13
CA SER A 271 1.77 -14.88 -4.93
C SER A 271 2.42 -16.09 -4.29
N ALA A 272 3.51 -15.87 -3.57
CA ALA A 272 4.23 -16.89 -2.84
C ALA A 272 4.93 -16.25 -1.64
N TYR A 273 4.90 -16.95 -0.51
CA TYR A 273 5.72 -16.64 0.65
C TYR A 273 6.27 -17.94 1.23
N THR A 274 7.49 -17.88 1.74
CA THR A 274 8.13 -19.00 2.44
C THR A 274 8.69 -18.47 3.76
N GLU A 275 8.25 -19.07 4.86
CA GLU A 275 8.66 -18.67 6.21
C GLU A 275 9.71 -19.66 6.74
N PHE A 276 10.95 -19.20 6.90
CA PHE A 276 12.03 -20.02 7.45
C PHE A 276 12.15 -19.86 8.96
N HIS A 277 12.04 -18.62 9.45
CA HIS A 277 12.04 -18.31 10.89
C HIS A 277 10.92 -17.33 11.25
N LEU A 278 10.21 -17.60 12.35
CA LEU A 278 9.34 -16.62 13.00
C LEU A 278 9.95 -16.22 14.34
N PHE A 279 9.71 -14.98 14.74
CA PHE A 279 10.29 -14.40 15.93
C PHE A 279 9.20 -14.03 16.93
N ALA A 280 9.44 -14.35 18.19
CA ALA A 280 8.61 -13.93 19.31
C ALA A 280 9.51 -13.34 20.40
N PRO A 281 9.83 -12.03 20.33
CA PRO A 281 10.54 -11.34 21.39
C PRO A 281 9.67 -11.33 22.65
N ILE A 282 10.18 -11.94 23.73
CA ILE A 282 9.47 -12.04 25.01
C ILE A 282 10.12 -11.20 26.11
N ALA A 283 11.39 -10.84 25.95
CA ALA A 283 12.12 -9.86 26.75
C ALA A 283 13.27 -9.27 25.93
N PRO A 284 13.87 -8.13 26.33
CA PRO A 284 14.96 -7.49 25.58
C PRO A 284 16.11 -8.44 25.24
N ARG A 285 16.41 -9.42 26.11
CA ARG A 285 17.52 -10.35 25.92
C ARG A 285 17.09 -11.80 25.72
N LEU A 286 15.81 -12.03 25.43
CA LEU A 286 15.27 -13.37 25.27
C LEU A 286 14.19 -13.42 24.20
N LEU A 287 14.40 -14.26 23.20
CA LEU A 287 13.52 -14.40 22.05
C LEU A 287 13.23 -15.89 21.78
N ILE A 288 11.98 -16.20 21.49
CA ILE A 288 11.58 -17.52 21.00
C ILE A 288 11.64 -17.50 19.47
N VAL A 289 12.44 -18.39 18.89
CA VAL A 289 12.48 -18.60 17.43
C VAL A 289 11.63 -19.82 17.11
N LEU A 290 10.74 -19.69 16.13
CA LEU A 290 10.14 -20.83 15.44
C LEU A 290 10.93 -21.07 14.17
N ARG A 291 11.66 -22.18 14.09
CA ARG A 291 12.44 -22.56 12.91
C ARG A 291 11.72 -23.65 12.12
N SER A 292 11.62 -23.45 10.80
CA SER A 292 10.92 -24.37 9.91
C SER A 292 11.66 -25.70 9.78
N PHE A 293 10.91 -26.82 9.76
CA PHE A 293 11.45 -28.16 9.54
C PHE A 293 11.94 -28.40 8.11
N ILE A 294 11.71 -27.47 7.20
CA ILE A 294 12.33 -27.46 5.86
C ILE A 294 13.85 -27.25 5.96
N LEU A 295 14.32 -26.63 7.04
CA LEU A 295 15.74 -26.42 7.31
C LEU A 295 16.38 -27.68 7.93
N PRO A 296 17.71 -27.85 7.79
CA PRO A 296 18.42 -28.94 8.44
C PRO A 296 18.25 -28.95 9.96
N VAL A 297 18.12 -30.15 10.52
CA VAL A 297 18.07 -30.48 11.95
C VAL A 297 19.04 -31.65 12.13
N PRO A 298 20.33 -31.39 12.39
CA PRO A 298 21.38 -32.40 12.34
C PRO A 298 21.10 -33.67 13.15
N GLU A 299 20.41 -33.56 14.29
CA GLU A 299 20.10 -34.70 15.16
C GLU A 299 19.01 -35.64 14.59
N GLN A 300 18.27 -35.19 13.57
CA GLN A 300 17.17 -35.93 12.90
C GLN A 300 17.45 -36.20 11.42
N ASP A 301 18.44 -35.54 10.82
CA ASP A 301 18.77 -35.66 9.41
C ASP A 301 19.57 -36.96 9.16
N SER A 302 18.86 -38.04 8.82
CA SER A 302 19.43 -39.18 8.09
C SER A 302 19.54 -38.85 6.59
N ALA A 303 20.30 -39.63 5.82
CA ALA A 303 20.48 -39.38 4.37
C ALA A 303 19.13 -39.16 3.63
N ASN A 304 18.14 -40.02 3.89
CA ASN A 304 16.81 -39.92 3.28
C ASN A 304 16.03 -38.68 3.75
N ILE A 305 16.13 -38.30 5.03
CA ILE A 305 15.42 -37.14 5.59
C ILE A 305 16.03 -35.83 5.06
N LEU A 306 17.36 -35.79 4.95
CA LEU A 306 18.07 -34.65 4.38
C LEU A 306 17.64 -34.42 2.92
N GLU A 307 17.63 -35.49 2.12
CA GLU A 307 17.19 -35.42 0.72
C GLU A 307 15.73 -34.93 0.61
N GLN A 308 14.82 -35.47 1.43
CA GLN A 308 13.42 -35.02 1.45
C GLN A 308 13.30 -33.53 1.81
N ARG A 309 14.09 -33.03 2.77
CA ARG A 309 14.10 -31.61 3.14
C ARG A 309 14.65 -30.72 2.05
N GLU A 310 15.71 -31.16 1.37
CA GLU A 310 16.24 -30.44 0.21
C GLU A 310 15.23 -30.38 -0.93
N GLN A 311 14.47 -31.45 -1.17
CA GLN A 311 13.38 -31.44 -2.13
C GLN A 311 12.27 -30.46 -1.71
N PHE A 312 11.83 -30.48 -0.44
CA PHE A 312 10.85 -29.51 0.04
C PHE A 312 11.36 -28.08 -0.09
N LEU A 313 12.63 -27.82 0.24
CA LEU A 313 13.26 -26.50 0.09
C LEU A 313 13.23 -26.06 -1.37
N LYS A 314 13.63 -26.91 -2.31
CA LYS A 314 13.57 -26.63 -3.75
C LYS A 314 12.15 -26.33 -4.20
N VAL A 315 11.15 -27.09 -3.76
CA VAL A 315 9.74 -26.86 -4.09
C VAL A 315 9.24 -25.54 -3.52
N ALA A 316 9.64 -25.20 -2.29
CA ALA A 316 9.26 -23.93 -1.67
C ALA A 316 9.90 -22.74 -2.39
N THR A 317 11.20 -22.78 -2.69
CA THR A 317 11.90 -21.69 -3.37
C THR A 317 11.50 -21.55 -4.83
N ALA A 318 11.19 -22.63 -5.54
CA ALA A 318 10.77 -22.62 -6.95
C ALA A 318 9.47 -21.83 -7.21
N ARG A 319 8.65 -21.56 -6.18
CA ARG A 319 7.43 -20.74 -6.29
C ARG A 319 7.72 -19.24 -6.39
N HIS A 320 8.92 -18.83 -6.02
CA HIS A 320 9.34 -17.43 -6.02
C HIS A 320 9.84 -16.99 -7.40
N ALA A 321 9.75 -15.69 -7.68
CA ALA A 321 10.20 -15.12 -8.96
C ALA A 321 11.71 -15.29 -9.17
N ASN A 322 12.49 -15.15 -8.09
CA ASN A 322 13.93 -15.37 -8.06
C ASN A 322 14.24 -16.49 -7.03
N PRO A 323 14.17 -17.77 -7.42
CA PRO A 323 14.40 -18.89 -6.49
C PRO A 323 15.79 -18.89 -5.82
N GLU A 324 16.82 -18.37 -6.51
CA GLU A 324 18.18 -18.28 -5.98
C GLU A 324 18.36 -17.13 -4.96
N GLU A 325 17.58 -16.06 -5.11
CA GLU A 325 17.54 -14.92 -4.20
C GLU A 325 16.47 -15.06 -3.11
N ALA A 326 15.70 -16.15 -3.10
CA ALA A 326 14.75 -16.53 -2.06
C ALA A 326 15.52 -16.94 -0.79
N GLY A 327 16.30 -15.97 -0.28
CA GLY A 327 17.42 -16.16 0.61
C GLY A 327 17.03 -16.68 1.98
N MET A 328 18.05 -17.20 2.67
CA MET A 328 17.96 -17.81 3.99
C MET A 328 19.10 -17.23 4.84
N PHE A 329 19.07 -15.93 5.11
CA PHE A 329 20.22 -15.26 5.74
C PHE A 329 20.44 -15.66 7.20
N LEU A 330 19.47 -16.36 7.80
CA LEU A 330 19.59 -17.00 9.12
C LEU A 330 19.64 -18.54 9.05
N ARG A 331 19.95 -19.14 7.89
CA ARG A 331 20.14 -20.60 7.77
C ARG A 331 21.20 -21.14 8.74
N ASP A 332 22.23 -20.34 8.97
CA ASP A 332 23.38 -20.60 9.84
C ASP A 332 23.11 -20.33 11.33
N LEU A 333 21.88 -19.96 11.71
CA LEU A 333 21.53 -19.70 13.12
C LEU A 333 21.82 -20.95 13.99
N PRO A 334 22.69 -20.85 15.02
CA PRO A 334 23.20 -22.00 15.77
C PRO A 334 22.22 -22.45 16.85
N ILE A 335 21.08 -22.99 16.43
CA ILE A 335 20.01 -23.49 17.30
C ILE A 335 19.66 -24.93 16.97
N THR A 336 19.29 -25.70 17.99
CA THR A 336 18.84 -27.08 17.83
C THR A 336 17.44 -27.27 18.41
N LYS A 337 16.79 -28.38 18.03
CA LYS A 337 15.46 -28.72 18.52
C LYS A 337 15.52 -29.10 20.00
N ALA A 338 14.47 -28.75 20.76
CA ALA A 338 14.35 -29.14 22.15
C ALA A 338 14.49 -30.67 22.34
N LEU A 339 15.30 -31.06 23.32
CA LEU A 339 15.38 -32.47 23.73
C LEU A 339 14.07 -32.87 24.40
N ASN A 340 13.81 -34.17 24.50
CA ASN A 340 12.60 -34.69 25.10
C ASN A 340 12.89 -35.82 26.08
N SER A 341 11.96 -36.08 26.99
CA SER A 341 12.10 -37.09 28.05
C SER A 341 12.07 -38.55 27.56
N TYR A 342 11.68 -38.79 26.31
CA TYR A 342 11.50 -40.13 25.73
C TYR A 342 12.53 -40.43 24.62
N SER A 343 13.58 -39.63 24.50
CA SER A 343 14.67 -39.86 23.55
C SER A 343 16.02 -39.57 24.21
N LYS A 344 17.08 -40.22 23.73
CA LYS A 344 18.46 -39.99 24.13
C LYS A 344 19.34 -39.79 22.90
N LEU A 345 20.32 -38.89 22.99
CA LEU A 345 21.35 -38.75 21.97
C LEU A 345 22.38 -39.88 22.13
N VAL A 346 22.52 -40.71 21.09
CA VAL A 346 23.52 -41.78 21.00
C VAL A 346 24.26 -41.61 19.68
N ALA A 347 25.58 -41.41 19.74
CA ALA A 347 26.44 -41.13 18.57
C ALA A 347 25.88 -39.99 17.68
N GLY A 348 25.39 -38.91 18.28
CA GLY A 348 24.83 -37.74 17.57
C GLY A 348 23.41 -37.93 17.01
N LYS A 349 22.80 -39.12 17.14
CA LYS A 349 21.44 -39.41 16.67
C LYS A 349 20.45 -39.53 17.82
N LEU A 350 19.23 -39.04 17.62
CA LEU A 350 18.16 -39.19 18.59
C LEU A 350 17.58 -40.61 18.52
N VAL A 351 17.68 -41.38 19.60
CA VAL A 351 17.11 -42.73 19.73
C VAL A 351 16.01 -42.71 20.78
N LEU A 352 14.85 -43.32 20.48
CA LEU A 352 13.74 -43.43 21.42
C LEU A 352 14.11 -44.34 22.60
N ILE A 353 13.69 -43.94 23.79
CA ILE A 353 13.79 -44.74 25.01
C ILE A 353 12.38 -45.02 25.55
N ASN A 354 12.23 -46.12 26.30
CA ASN A 354 10.98 -46.48 26.99
C ASN A 354 9.74 -46.56 26.07
N GLY A 355 9.90 -47.02 24.83
CA GLY A 355 8.78 -47.19 23.89
C GLY A 355 8.30 -45.89 23.22
N GLY A 356 8.94 -44.75 23.47
CA GLY A 356 8.64 -43.47 22.82
C GLY A 356 7.71 -42.56 23.65
N PRO A 357 6.95 -41.66 23.01
CA PRO A 357 6.12 -40.67 23.69
C PRO A 357 5.08 -41.30 24.63
N ALA A 358 5.06 -40.87 25.90
CA ALA A 358 4.08 -41.32 26.92
C ALA A 358 2.86 -40.38 27.00
N GLY A 359 2.72 -39.44 26.07
CA GLY A 359 1.60 -38.50 26.01
C GLY A 359 1.78 -37.35 27.01
N MET A 360 0.89 -37.24 28.00
CA MET A 360 0.82 -36.07 28.88
C MET A 360 2.04 -35.87 29.79
N HIS A 361 2.76 -36.95 30.10
CA HIS A 361 3.94 -36.91 30.98
C HIS A 361 5.23 -36.52 30.25
N ASP A 362 5.17 -36.35 28.93
CA ASP A 362 6.34 -35.96 28.16
C ASP A 362 6.81 -34.55 28.52
N ARG A 363 8.12 -34.39 28.67
CA ARG A 363 8.77 -33.11 28.96
C ARG A 363 9.77 -32.76 27.87
N PHE A 364 9.97 -31.47 27.67
CA PHE A 364 10.83 -30.91 26.64
C PHE A 364 11.84 -29.96 27.27
N CYS A 365 13.12 -30.17 26.97
CA CYS A 365 14.22 -29.36 27.46
C CYS A 365 14.62 -28.33 26.40
N PHE A 366 14.40 -27.06 26.71
CA PHE A 366 14.78 -25.93 25.86
C PHE A 366 16.07 -25.31 26.39
N ARG A 367 17.13 -25.37 25.59
CA ARG A 367 18.40 -24.70 25.88
C ARG A 367 18.31 -23.22 25.52
N PHE A 368 19.00 -22.39 26.27
CA PHE A 368 19.27 -21.00 25.88
C PHE A 368 20.49 -20.99 24.97
N PHE A 369 20.34 -20.49 23.73
CA PHE A 369 21.42 -20.39 22.77
C PHE A 369 21.96 -18.95 22.73
N PRO A 370 23.15 -18.68 23.27
CA PRO A 370 23.82 -17.41 23.07
C PRO A 370 24.20 -17.26 21.59
N ILE A 371 23.70 -16.22 20.95
CA ILE A 371 23.97 -15.96 19.53
C ILE A 371 24.93 -14.79 19.37
N SER A 372 25.64 -14.80 18.24
CA SER A 372 26.58 -13.75 17.88
C SER A 372 25.89 -12.42 17.65
N GLU A 373 26.63 -11.32 17.78
CA GLU A 373 26.14 -9.99 17.44
C GLU A 373 25.61 -9.94 15.99
N VAL A 374 26.28 -10.62 15.05
CA VAL A 374 25.85 -10.69 13.64
C VAL A 374 24.43 -11.27 13.52
N HIS A 375 24.12 -12.32 14.26
CA HIS A 375 22.77 -12.91 14.26
C HIS A 375 21.74 -11.99 14.93
N VAL A 376 22.09 -11.31 16.02
CA VAL A 376 21.20 -10.32 16.66
C VAL A 376 20.87 -9.20 15.69
N GLN A 377 21.87 -8.66 14.98
CA GLN A 377 21.67 -7.62 13.99
C GLN A 377 20.83 -8.10 12.79
N LYS A 378 21.06 -9.32 12.30
CA LYS A 378 20.21 -9.93 11.25
C LYS A 378 18.75 -10.04 11.67
N ILE A 379 18.47 -10.45 12.92
CA ILE A 379 17.09 -10.56 13.44
C ILE A 379 16.45 -9.17 13.59
N ASN A 380 17.16 -8.21 14.20
CA ASN A 380 16.67 -6.84 14.31
C ASN A 380 16.48 -6.19 12.94
N LYS A 381 17.30 -6.54 11.93
CA LYS A 381 17.11 -6.10 10.54
C LYS A 381 15.75 -6.53 9.98
N VAL A 382 15.28 -7.76 10.24
CA VAL A 382 13.93 -8.19 9.82
C VAL A 382 12.85 -7.30 10.41
N MET A 383 12.99 -6.99 11.70
CA MET A 383 12.05 -6.12 12.42
C MET A 383 12.02 -4.71 11.82
N LEU A 384 13.19 -4.18 11.45
CA LEU A 384 13.36 -2.83 10.92
C LEU A 384 12.97 -2.71 9.44
N ASP A 385 13.22 -3.74 8.60
CA ASP A 385 12.81 -3.76 7.20
C ASP A 385 11.26 -3.69 7.08
N GLU A 386 10.54 -4.29 8.04
CA GLU A 386 9.08 -4.25 8.14
C GLU A 386 8.53 -3.03 8.94
N SER A 387 9.38 -2.07 9.30
CA SER A 387 8.97 -0.88 10.07
C SER A 387 8.11 0.12 9.28
N HIS A 388 8.08 0.01 7.95
CA HIS A 388 7.27 0.85 7.07
C HIS A 388 5.74 0.68 7.26
N ALA A 389 5.32 -0.38 7.95
CA ALA A 389 3.92 -0.73 8.18
C ALA A 389 3.47 -0.56 9.65
N ILE A 390 4.27 0.10 10.49
CA ILE A 390 4.01 0.27 11.93
C ILE A 390 4.24 1.71 12.39
N ASP A 391 3.71 2.02 13.57
CA ASP A 391 3.80 3.37 14.16
C ASP A 391 4.78 3.46 15.32
N LEU A 392 5.18 2.33 15.92
CA LEU A 392 5.97 2.33 17.15
C LEU A 392 6.91 1.11 17.22
N ILE A 393 8.16 1.39 17.61
CA ILE A 393 9.17 0.39 17.97
C ILE A 393 9.48 0.55 19.45
N VAL A 394 9.28 -0.50 20.24
CA VAL A 394 9.59 -0.52 21.68
C VAL A 394 10.99 -1.11 21.88
N PHE A 395 11.72 -0.52 22.82
CA PHE A 395 13.07 -0.93 23.19
C PHE A 395 13.32 -0.70 24.69
N ASN A 396 14.42 -1.24 25.22
CA ASN A 396 14.75 -1.15 26.64
C ASN A 396 16.00 -0.29 26.90
N SER A 397 17.00 -0.31 26.02
CA SER A 397 18.22 0.50 26.15
C SER A 397 18.39 1.46 24.97
N LYS A 398 18.47 2.76 25.26
CA LYS A 398 18.75 3.80 24.27
C LYS A 398 20.08 3.56 23.54
N ALA A 399 21.13 3.17 24.27
CA ALA A 399 22.45 2.90 23.71
C ALA A 399 22.44 1.65 22.80
N ALA A 400 21.81 0.56 23.24
CA ALA A 400 21.72 -0.68 22.46
C ALA A 400 20.90 -0.47 21.17
N THR A 401 19.82 0.31 21.28
CA THR A 401 18.95 0.67 20.14
C THR A 401 19.70 1.56 19.15
N LEU A 402 20.42 2.59 19.63
CA LEU A 402 21.25 3.42 18.77
C LEU A 402 22.28 2.59 18.00
N LYS A 403 23.02 1.72 18.70
CA LYS A 403 24.00 0.80 18.08
C LYS A 403 23.35 -0.06 17.00
N THR A 404 22.16 -0.59 17.27
CA THR A 404 21.38 -1.41 16.32
C THR A 404 20.95 -0.61 15.09
N LEU A 405 20.43 0.61 15.28
CA LEU A 405 20.01 1.48 14.17
C LEU A 405 21.19 1.90 13.30
N VAL A 406 22.32 2.31 13.90
CA VAL A 406 23.53 2.68 13.15
C VAL A 406 24.02 1.52 12.29
N LYS A 407 24.09 0.31 12.85
CA LYS A 407 24.49 -0.90 12.09
C LYS A 407 23.50 -1.25 10.97
N TYR A 408 22.21 -1.15 11.25
CA TYR A 408 21.17 -1.37 10.24
C TYR A 408 21.31 -0.39 9.08
N LEU A 409 21.44 0.91 9.37
CA LEU A 409 21.53 1.99 8.38
C LEU A 409 22.80 1.89 7.53
N ALA A 410 23.95 1.57 8.14
CA ALA A 410 25.21 1.37 7.42
C ALA A 410 25.15 0.20 6.41
N GLY A 411 24.30 -0.80 6.66
CA GLY A 411 24.11 -1.96 5.79
C GLY A 411 23.02 -1.81 4.71
N GLN A 412 22.36 -0.64 4.61
CA GLN A 412 21.33 -0.42 3.60
C GLN A 412 21.95 0.02 2.26
N SER A 413 21.74 -0.77 1.21
CA SER A 413 21.96 -0.34 -0.17
C SER A 413 20.66 0.24 -0.73
N VAL A 414 20.68 1.49 -1.20
CA VAL A 414 19.52 2.14 -1.83
C VAL A 414 19.30 1.53 -3.22
N LEU A 415 18.68 0.35 -3.26
CA LEU A 415 17.97 -0.09 -4.45
C LEU A 415 16.58 0.55 -4.43
N PRO A 416 16.06 1.01 -5.59
CA PRO A 416 14.79 1.73 -5.69
C PRO A 416 13.63 0.77 -5.39
N SER A 417 13.42 0.49 -4.12
CA SER A 417 12.30 -0.28 -3.61
C SER A 417 11.43 0.62 -2.75
N GLU A 418 10.13 0.59 -3.03
CA GLU A 418 9.01 1.12 -2.25
C GLU A 418 9.25 2.42 -1.45
N ILE A 419 8.64 3.53 -1.90
CA ILE A 419 8.70 4.85 -1.24
C ILE A 419 8.40 4.77 0.27
N SER A 420 7.51 3.86 0.70
CA SER A 420 7.21 3.60 2.12
C SER A 420 8.42 3.09 2.90
N ARG A 421 9.21 2.17 2.32
CA ARG A 421 10.44 1.63 2.92
C ARG A 421 11.52 2.70 2.96
N VAL A 422 11.70 3.47 1.89
CA VAL A 422 12.64 4.61 1.88
C VAL A 422 12.27 5.62 2.98
N ARG A 423 10.99 6.02 3.08
CA ARG A 423 10.53 6.90 4.16
C ARG A 423 10.77 6.31 5.54
N ALA A 424 10.56 5.01 5.71
CA ALA A 424 10.83 4.34 6.98
C ALA A 424 12.32 4.42 7.34
N ILE A 425 13.23 4.19 6.37
CA ILE A 425 14.68 4.32 6.58
C ILE A 425 15.05 5.76 6.97
N ILE A 426 14.51 6.78 6.30
CA ILE A 426 14.73 8.20 6.67
C ILE A 426 14.29 8.45 8.11
N LYS A 427 13.11 7.96 8.50
CA LYS A 427 12.63 8.08 9.88
C LYS A 427 13.54 7.34 10.87
N LEU A 428 14.06 6.17 10.52
CA LEU A 428 15.01 5.45 11.38
C LEU A 428 16.35 6.20 11.52
N GLU A 429 16.81 6.88 10.46
CA GLU A 429 17.98 7.75 10.52
C GLU A 429 17.77 8.94 11.46
N HIS A 430 16.64 9.63 11.34
CA HIS A 430 16.28 10.72 12.25
C HIS A 430 16.14 10.22 13.69
N ALA A 431 15.55 9.04 13.91
CA ALA A 431 15.47 8.43 15.23
C ALA A 431 16.85 8.10 15.82
N ALA A 432 17.81 7.66 15.01
CA ALA A 432 19.18 7.43 15.43
C ALA A 432 19.86 8.74 15.87
N LYS A 433 19.69 9.82 15.11
CA LYS A 433 20.17 11.18 15.47
C LYS A 433 19.59 11.64 16.82
N LEU A 434 18.28 11.45 17.03
CA LEU A 434 17.62 11.80 18.29
C LEU A 434 18.13 10.96 19.47
N LEU A 435 18.35 9.65 19.29
CA LEU A 435 18.90 8.80 20.35
C LEU A 435 20.34 9.18 20.70
N ALA A 436 21.18 9.48 19.71
CA ALA A 436 22.54 9.95 19.92
C ALA A 436 22.58 11.23 20.77
N ALA A 437 21.68 12.19 20.50
CA ALA A 437 21.57 13.43 21.26
C ALA A 437 21.18 13.24 22.74
N THR A 438 20.64 12.07 23.11
CA THR A 438 20.28 11.75 24.50
C THR A 438 21.40 11.09 25.31
N LEU A 439 22.53 10.75 24.68
CA LEU A 439 23.67 10.09 25.33
C LEU A 439 24.78 11.08 25.71
N PRO A 440 25.57 10.82 26.77
CA PRO A 440 26.71 11.65 27.15
C PRO A 440 27.79 11.70 26.05
N ALA A 441 28.49 12.82 25.93
CA ALA A 441 29.61 13.00 24.99
C ALA A 441 30.68 11.91 25.22
N GLY A 442 30.98 11.13 24.17
CA GLY A 442 31.93 10.00 24.20
C GLY A 442 31.30 8.61 24.06
N GLN A 443 29.97 8.47 24.18
CA GLN A 443 29.23 7.23 23.89
C GLN A 443 28.45 7.25 22.57
N THR A 444 28.56 8.34 21.82
CA THR A 444 27.93 8.51 20.50
C THR A 444 28.79 7.84 19.42
N PRO A 445 28.32 6.78 18.76
CA PRO A 445 28.96 6.26 17.55
C PRO A 445 28.97 7.37 16.49
N GLU A 446 30.05 7.48 15.70
CA GLU A 446 30.03 8.30 14.49
C GLU A 446 28.94 7.78 13.55
N LEU A 447 27.88 8.58 13.36
CA LEU A 447 27.01 8.40 12.21
C LEU A 447 27.82 8.83 10.98
N SER A 448 28.09 7.92 10.05
CA SER A 448 28.53 8.33 8.71
C SER A 448 27.56 9.36 8.14
N GLN A 449 28.10 10.42 7.56
CA GLN A 449 27.37 11.55 6.99
C GLN A 449 26.17 11.10 6.14
N ASP A 450 25.00 11.68 6.42
CA ASP A 450 23.71 11.60 5.72
C ASP A 450 23.63 10.54 4.61
N ILE A 451 23.30 9.30 5.00
CA ILE A 451 23.11 8.17 4.07
C ILE A 451 21.95 8.45 3.09
N LEU A 452 21.03 9.36 3.45
CA LEU A 452 19.92 9.80 2.60
C LEU A 452 19.85 11.33 2.54
N ARG A 453 20.50 11.95 1.55
CA ARG A 453 20.03 13.27 1.09
C ARG A 453 18.62 13.10 0.50
N GLU A 454 17.69 13.99 0.82
CA GLU A 454 16.38 14.08 0.14
C GLU A 454 16.50 14.13 -1.40
N GLU A 455 17.69 14.51 -1.88
CA GLU A 455 18.12 14.50 -3.28
C GLU A 455 18.11 13.11 -3.95
N ASN A 456 18.12 12.01 -3.16
CA ASN A 456 18.09 10.61 -3.62
C ASN A 456 16.69 9.97 -3.57
N ILE A 457 15.65 10.71 -3.18
CA ILE A 457 14.26 10.34 -3.50
C ILE A 457 14.20 10.26 -5.04
N PRO A 458 13.68 9.18 -5.67
CA PRO A 458 13.59 9.12 -7.12
C PRO A 458 13.00 10.43 -7.64
N LYS A 459 13.85 11.23 -8.31
CA LYS A 459 13.42 12.52 -8.86
C LYS A 459 12.19 12.21 -9.69
N ASP A 460 11.11 12.89 -9.41
CA ASP A 460 9.93 12.84 -10.26
C ASP A 460 10.39 13.08 -11.69
N LYS A 461 10.35 12.03 -12.52
CA LYS A 461 11.05 12.06 -13.81
C LYS A 461 10.44 13.10 -14.73
N VAL A 462 9.17 13.45 -14.53
CA VAL A 462 8.51 14.56 -15.23
C VAL A 462 9.09 15.91 -14.80
N HIS A 463 9.34 16.11 -13.49
CA HIS A 463 9.99 17.31 -12.98
C HIS A 463 11.44 17.43 -13.50
N ALA A 464 12.21 16.33 -13.49
CA ALA A 464 13.55 16.30 -14.06
C ALA A 464 13.55 16.64 -15.55
N LEU A 465 12.63 16.05 -16.33
CA LEU A 465 12.48 16.30 -17.76
C LEU A 465 12.14 17.76 -18.06
N PHE A 466 11.40 18.44 -17.19
CA PHE A 466 11.11 19.87 -17.34
C PHE A 466 12.34 20.73 -17.07
N LEU A 467 13.13 20.42 -16.04
CA LEU A 467 14.38 21.13 -15.75
C LEU A 467 15.38 21.05 -16.91
N GLU A 468 15.41 19.92 -17.62
CA GLU A 468 16.24 19.71 -18.80
C GLU A 468 15.67 20.37 -20.08
N ASN A 469 14.45 20.91 -20.00
CA ASN A 469 13.77 21.48 -21.16
C ASN A 469 13.39 22.95 -20.96
N GLU A 470 14.15 23.83 -21.62
CA GLU A 470 13.99 25.29 -21.51
C GLU A 470 12.60 25.77 -21.98
N LYS A 471 12.07 25.22 -23.08
CA LYS A 471 10.76 25.60 -23.61
C LYS A 471 9.62 25.27 -22.64
N ALA A 472 9.66 24.09 -22.02
CA ALA A 472 8.68 23.69 -21.00
C ALA A 472 8.82 24.55 -19.73
N THR A 473 10.05 24.88 -19.32
CA THR A 473 10.33 25.75 -18.17
C THR A 473 9.81 27.18 -18.41
N ASN A 474 10.01 27.73 -19.60
CA ASN A 474 9.54 29.06 -19.97
C ASN A 474 8.00 29.12 -20.01
N LEU A 475 7.35 28.10 -20.57
CA LEU A 475 5.89 28.02 -20.59
C LEU A 475 5.31 27.84 -19.18
N TYR A 476 5.94 27.01 -18.34
CA TYR A 476 5.56 26.88 -16.93
C TYR A 476 5.63 28.23 -16.20
N SER A 477 6.70 29.00 -16.44
CA SER A 477 6.92 30.30 -15.80
C SER A 477 5.87 31.31 -16.26
N LYS A 478 5.49 31.29 -17.55
CA LYS A 478 4.38 32.09 -18.10
C LYS A 478 3.02 31.71 -17.48
N LEU A 479 2.77 30.42 -17.26
CA LEU A 479 1.51 29.96 -16.66
C LEU A 479 1.41 30.24 -15.16
N SER A 480 2.49 30.04 -14.43
CA SER A 480 2.47 30.07 -12.96
C SER A 480 2.89 31.43 -12.38
N GLY A 481 3.63 32.24 -13.13
CA GLY A 481 4.30 33.45 -12.64
C GLY A 481 5.48 33.17 -11.70
N LYS A 482 5.90 31.91 -11.55
CA LYS A 482 6.98 31.46 -10.66
C LYS A 482 7.94 30.51 -11.37
N GLN A 483 9.12 30.30 -10.78
CA GLN A 483 10.03 29.22 -11.18
C GLN A 483 9.41 27.85 -10.89
N LEU A 484 9.92 26.81 -11.55
CA LEU A 484 9.50 25.42 -11.37
C LEU A 484 9.41 25.06 -9.89
N ASP A 485 8.22 24.63 -9.46
CA ASP A 485 7.93 24.30 -8.07
C ASP A 485 7.52 22.84 -7.98
N LYS A 486 8.33 22.05 -7.26
CA LYS A 486 8.10 20.61 -7.06
C LYS A 486 6.70 20.32 -6.49
N LYS A 487 6.12 21.22 -5.68
CA LYS A 487 4.78 21.03 -5.12
C LYS A 487 3.70 20.95 -6.19
N ASP A 488 3.83 21.69 -7.29
CA ASP A 488 2.86 21.67 -8.39
C ASP A 488 2.91 20.32 -9.13
N PHE A 489 4.08 19.70 -9.21
CA PHE A 489 4.26 18.37 -9.78
C PHE A 489 3.72 17.25 -8.89
N ASP A 490 3.90 17.38 -7.57
CA ASP A 490 3.33 16.48 -6.57
C ASP A 490 1.79 16.56 -6.58
N GLN A 491 1.21 17.76 -6.66
CA GLN A 491 -0.24 17.95 -6.81
C GLN A 491 -0.77 17.34 -8.10
N ALA A 492 -0.09 17.56 -9.23
CA ALA A 492 -0.48 16.96 -10.51
C ALA A 492 -0.38 15.42 -10.48
N ARG A 493 0.63 14.87 -9.79
CA ARG A 493 0.77 13.42 -9.57
C ARG A 493 -0.37 12.89 -8.71
N ALA A 494 -0.75 13.60 -7.65
CA ALA A 494 -1.90 13.24 -6.81
C ALA A 494 -3.23 13.29 -7.57
N LEU A 495 -3.43 14.29 -8.44
CA LEU A 495 -4.60 14.38 -9.33
C LEU A 495 -4.70 13.17 -10.26
N LEU A 496 -3.60 12.77 -10.90
CA LEU A 496 -3.57 11.56 -11.73
C LEU A 496 -3.90 10.31 -10.91
N TYR A 497 -3.34 10.21 -9.71
CA TYR A 497 -3.63 9.10 -8.82
C TYR A 497 -5.13 9.05 -8.42
N MET A 498 -5.73 10.19 -8.08
CA MET A 498 -7.15 10.28 -7.76
C MET A 498 -8.05 9.91 -8.95
N ARG A 499 -7.70 10.35 -10.17
CA ARG A 499 -8.41 9.95 -11.39
C ARG A 499 -8.42 8.43 -11.54
N ILE A 500 -7.26 7.79 -11.34
CA ILE A 500 -7.17 6.33 -11.49
C ILE A 500 -7.89 5.61 -10.35
N LYS A 501 -7.84 6.12 -9.12
CA LYS A 501 -8.62 5.57 -8.01
C LYS A 501 -10.12 5.71 -8.24
N THR A 502 -10.58 6.78 -8.87
CA THR A 502 -11.99 6.93 -9.28
C THR A 502 -12.39 5.80 -10.24
N ASP A 503 -11.55 5.50 -11.24
CA ASP A 503 -11.78 4.37 -12.15
C ASP A 503 -11.72 3.00 -11.44
N THR A 504 -10.91 2.89 -10.38
CA THR A 504 -10.75 1.65 -9.59
C THR A 504 -11.92 1.42 -8.64
N ILE A 505 -12.39 2.45 -7.95
CA ILE A 505 -13.48 2.37 -6.96
C ILE A 505 -14.83 2.18 -7.64
N THR A 506 -15.00 2.71 -8.85
CA THR A 506 -16.23 2.52 -9.64
C THR A 506 -16.25 1.20 -10.41
N ARG A 507 -15.24 0.34 -10.24
CA ARG A 507 -15.15 -0.96 -10.90
C ARG A 507 -16.27 -1.88 -10.39
N GLY A 508 -16.98 -2.52 -11.33
CA GLY A 508 -18.17 -3.34 -11.03
C GLY A 508 -19.50 -2.58 -11.17
N LEU A 509 -19.46 -1.25 -11.34
CA LEU A 509 -20.63 -0.47 -11.73
C LEU A 509 -20.85 -0.51 -13.26
N SER A 510 -22.07 -0.23 -13.70
CA SER A 510 -22.41 -0.04 -15.13
C SER A 510 -21.59 1.10 -15.74
N GLU A 511 -21.19 1.00 -17.02
CA GLU A 511 -20.35 2.00 -17.67
C GLU A 511 -20.93 3.42 -17.59
N ALA A 512 -22.26 3.58 -17.67
CA ALA A 512 -22.93 4.87 -17.49
C ALA A 512 -22.61 5.55 -16.14
N LYS A 513 -22.57 4.78 -15.04
CA LYS A 513 -22.24 5.28 -13.68
C LYS A 513 -20.75 5.57 -13.53
N ARG A 514 -19.91 4.77 -14.20
CA ARG A 514 -18.46 4.99 -14.24
C ARG A 514 -18.16 6.29 -14.96
N GLU A 515 -18.80 6.51 -16.10
CA GLU A 515 -18.69 7.72 -16.88
C GLU A 515 -19.21 8.95 -16.11
N GLU A 516 -20.34 8.84 -15.42
CA GLU A 516 -20.84 9.89 -14.52
C GLU A 516 -19.80 10.28 -13.45
N SER A 517 -19.12 9.30 -12.88
CA SER A 517 -18.07 9.53 -11.88
C SER A 517 -16.82 10.20 -12.48
N ARG A 518 -16.41 9.82 -13.70
CA ARG A 518 -15.33 10.48 -14.44
C ARG A 518 -15.68 11.92 -14.75
N LYS A 519 -16.89 12.18 -15.26
CA LYS A 519 -17.39 13.53 -15.53
C LYS A 519 -17.45 14.38 -14.27
N LYS A 520 -17.86 13.80 -13.13
CA LYS A 520 -17.84 14.48 -11.82
C LYS A 520 -16.41 14.86 -11.42
N PHE A 521 -15.45 13.94 -11.56
CA PHE A 521 -14.03 14.23 -11.30
C PHE A 521 -13.51 15.39 -12.17
N LEU A 522 -13.80 15.36 -13.47
CA LEU A 522 -13.38 16.42 -14.39
C LEU A 522 -13.97 17.77 -14.01
N ARG A 523 -15.28 17.85 -13.76
CA ARG A 523 -15.95 19.11 -13.35
C ARG A 523 -15.39 19.66 -12.05
N GLU A 524 -15.17 18.81 -11.05
CA GLU A 524 -14.75 19.28 -9.72
C GLU A 524 -13.27 19.64 -9.62
N PHE A 525 -12.39 18.91 -10.31
CA PHE A 525 -10.95 18.98 -10.09
C PHE A 525 -10.15 19.45 -11.31
N VAL A 526 -10.69 19.32 -12.53
CA VAL A 526 -9.97 19.71 -13.75
C VAL A 526 -10.55 21.00 -14.34
N TYR A 527 -11.86 21.09 -14.51
CA TYR A 527 -12.53 22.26 -15.08
C TYR A 527 -12.79 23.36 -14.05
N GLY A 528 -12.85 23.02 -12.76
CA GLY A 528 -13.07 23.98 -11.69
C GLY A 528 -11.81 24.74 -11.26
N ASP A 529 -12.01 25.78 -10.45
CA ASP A 529 -10.93 26.62 -9.91
C ASP A 529 -10.15 26.02 -8.72
N LYS A 530 -10.36 24.74 -8.39
CA LYS A 530 -9.72 24.10 -7.22
C LYS A 530 -8.20 23.99 -7.36
N PHE A 531 -7.70 23.87 -8.59
CA PHE A 531 -6.27 23.72 -8.86
C PHE A 531 -5.78 24.80 -9.82
N PRO A 532 -4.56 25.32 -9.62
CA PRO A 532 -3.94 26.26 -10.54
C PRO A 532 -3.73 25.64 -11.93
N ALA A 533 -3.79 26.47 -12.98
CA ALA A 533 -3.72 26.00 -14.36
C ALA A 533 -2.40 25.29 -14.71
N GLN A 534 -1.28 25.66 -14.09
CA GLN A 534 0.00 24.96 -14.29
C GLN A 534 -0.03 23.53 -13.72
N VAL A 535 -0.80 23.29 -12.65
CA VAL A 535 -0.97 21.93 -12.07
C VAL A 535 -1.80 21.08 -13.03
N ILE A 536 -2.86 21.64 -13.60
CA ILE A 536 -3.67 20.97 -14.63
C ILE A 536 -2.85 20.68 -15.88
N TRP A 537 -2.00 21.61 -16.30
CA TRP A 537 -1.09 21.44 -17.44
C TRP A 537 -0.07 20.31 -17.23
N ILE A 538 0.51 20.20 -16.04
CA ILE A 538 1.39 19.06 -15.70
C ILE A 538 0.57 17.76 -15.67
N TYR A 539 -0.65 17.79 -15.10
CA TYR A 539 -1.53 16.62 -15.03
C TYR A 539 -1.87 16.06 -16.42
N VAL A 540 -2.22 16.90 -17.40
CA VAL A 540 -2.51 16.43 -18.77
C VAL A 540 -1.29 15.85 -19.46
N LYS A 541 -0.09 16.39 -19.21
CA LYS A 541 1.16 15.78 -19.71
C LYS A 541 1.43 14.42 -19.10
N ARG A 542 1.15 14.23 -17.81
CA ARG A 542 1.25 12.90 -17.19
C ARG A 542 0.27 11.91 -17.79
N ILE A 543 -0.96 12.34 -18.12
CA ILE A 543 -1.91 11.49 -18.85
C ILE A 543 -1.33 11.09 -20.21
N ARG A 544 -0.75 12.03 -20.95
CA ARG A 544 -0.09 11.76 -22.23
C ARG A 544 1.04 10.75 -22.08
N PHE A 545 1.95 10.93 -21.13
CA PHE A 545 2.99 9.94 -20.85
C PHE A 545 2.41 8.57 -20.49
N MET A 546 1.34 8.53 -19.70
CA MET A 546 0.65 7.28 -19.36
C MET A 546 0.05 6.58 -20.57
N LYS A 547 -0.56 7.32 -21.51
CA LYS A 547 -1.07 6.76 -22.77
C LYS A 547 0.03 6.15 -23.65
N HIS A 548 1.26 6.62 -23.51
CA HIS A 548 2.44 6.13 -24.23
C HIS A 548 3.32 5.18 -23.40
N GLY A 549 2.85 4.69 -22.25
CA GLY A 549 3.60 3.75 -21.40
C GLY A 549 4.77 4.36 -20.62
N GLY A 550 4.93 5.69 -20.65
CA GLY A 550 5.96 6.43 -19.93
C GLY A 550 5.65 6.60 -18.44
N THR A 551 4.37 6.75 -18.07
CA THR A 551 3.92 6.77 -16.67
C THR A 551 2.99 5.59 -16.46
N MET A 552 3.32 4.68 -15.55
CA MET A 552 2.53 3.50 -15.27
C MET A 552 2.17 3.45 -13.80
N ILE A 553 1.13 2.69 -13.48
CA ILE A 553 0.95 2.27 -12.10
C ILE A 553 1.82 1.04 -11.94
N ASN A 554 2.82 1.16 -11.08
CA ASN A 554 3.63 0.03 -10.77
C ASN A 554 2.87 -0.96 -9.92
N ALA A 555 3.55 -2.07 -9.72
CA ALA A 555 3.06 -3.21 -9.02
C ALA A 555 2.50 -2.81 -7.62
N GLN A 556 3.09 -1.82 -6.93
CA GLN A 556 2.70 -1.33 -5.61
C GLN A 556 1.56 -0.29 -5.61
N HIS A 557 0.81 -0.14 -6.69
CA HIS A 557 -0.19 0.92 -6.85
C HIS A 557 0.37 2.34 -6.71
N MET A 558 1.64 2.55 -7.00
CA MET A 558 2.19 3.88 -7.08
C MET A 558 2.32 4.27 -8.54
N LEU A 559 2.10 5.54 -8.85
CA LEU A 559 2.56 6.06 -10.13
C LEU A 559 4.08 5.86 -10.16
N GLU A 560 4.60 5.34 -11.24
CA GLU A 560 6.01 5.17 -11.54
C GLU A 560 6.24 5.65 -12.96
N ASP A 561 7.29 6.46 -13.14
CA ASP A 561 7.67 6.93 -14.45
C ASP A 561 8.78 5.99 -14.97
N SER A 562 8.58 5.41 -16.15
CA SER A 562 9.55 4.54 -16.83
C SER A 562 10.58 5.40 -17.57
N VAL A 563 10.82 5.17 -18.86
CA VAL A 563 11.53 6.11 -19.72
C VAL A 563 10.50 7.12 -20.23
N LEU A 564 10.79 8.41 -20.12
CA LEU A 564 9.93 9.48 -20.63
C LEU A 564 10.55 10.09 -21.90
N PRO A 565 10.17 9.65 -23.11
CA PRO A 565 10.68 10.22 -24.34
C PRO A 565 10.30 11.70 -24.46
N GLY A 566 11.29 12.58 -24.68
CA GLY A 566 11.06 14.01 -24.83
C GLY A 566 10.06 14.39 -25.94
N LYS A 567 9.89 13.53 -26.96
CA LYS A 567 8.88 13.73 -28.02
C LYS A 567 7.43 13.79 -27.51
N TYR A 568 7.13 13.15 -26.38
CA TYR A 568 5.80 13.18 -25.77
C TYR A 568 5.63 14.30 -24.75
N LEU A 569 6.66 15.11 -24.52
CA LEU A 569 6.57 16.28 -23.65
C LEU A 569 5.66 17.36 -24.27
N TYR A 570 5.51 17.39 -25.59
CA TYR A 570 4.78 18.44 -26.30
C TYR A 570 3.47 17.97 -26.91
N GLY A 571 2.48 18.86 -26.95
CA GLY A 571 1.17 18.59 -27.55
C GLY A 571 0.34 19.86 -27.79
N ALA A 572 -0.88 19.68 -28.32
CA ALA A 572 -1.80 20.78 -28.63
C ALA A 572 -2.21 21.59 -27.37
N GLU A 573 -2.18 20.96 -26.19
CA GLU A 573 -2.39 21.62 -24.90
C GLU A 573 -1.36 22.72 -24.63
N ASP A 574 -0.16 22.66 -25.21
CA ASP A 574 0.87 23.69 -25.04
C ASP A 574 0.53 24.97 -25.80
N ILE A 575 -0.16 24.83 -26.92
CA ILE A 575 -0.66 25.96 -27.71
C ILE A 575 -1.78 26.65 -26.92
N ILE A 576 -2.73 25.87 -26.39
CA ILE A 576 -3.76 26.41 -25.50
C ILE A 576 -3.11 27.11 -24.31
N ALA A 577 -2.15 26.46 -23.65
CA ALA A 577 -1.42 27.01 -22.51
C ALA A 577 -0.70 28.33 -22.84
N ALA A 578 -0.09 28.44 -24.01
CA ALA A 578 0.61 29.64 -24.45
C ALA A 578 -0.34 30.82 -24.75
N SER A 579 -1.60 30.53 -25.08
CA SER A 579 -2.67 31.47 -25.40
C SER A 579 -3.63 31.75 -24.23
N ARG A 580 -3.15 31.61 -22.99
CA ARG A 580 -3.91 31.88 -21.77
C ARG A 580 -4.65 33.21 -21.79
N ASP A 581 -4.01 34.26 -22.30
CA ASP A 581 -4.56 35.62 -22.26
C ASP A 581 -5.75 35.82 -23.21
N SER A 582 -5.88 34.96 -24.23
CA SER A 582 -6.96 35.00 -25.21
C SER A 582 -8.19 34.16 -24.79
N ILE A 583 -8.11 33.44 -23.67
CA ILE A 583 -9.12 32.45 -23.23
C ILE A 583 -9.63 32.82 -21.83
N ARG A 584 -10.96 32.77 -21.66
CA ARG A 584 -11.63 32.99 -20.37
C ARG A 584 -11.17 31.98 -19.32
N LYS A 585 -10.95 32.46 -18.10
CA LYS A 585 -10.30 31.69 -17.01
C LYS A 585 -11.02 30.37 -16.71
N GLU A 586 -12.35 30.37 -16.62
CA GLU A 586 -13.15 29.17 -16.33
C GLU A 586 -13.07 28.08 -17.43
N ASP A 587 -12.74 28.45 -18.66
CA ASP A 587 -12.71 27.50 -19.80
C ASP A 587 -11.31 26.99 -20.11
N PHE A 588 -10.29 27.70 -19.65
CA PHE A 588 -8.90 27.45 -19.98
C PHE A 588 -8.47 26.00 -19.67
N SER A 589 -8.76 25.52 -18.46
CA SER A 589 -8.41 24.15 -18.04
C SER A 589 -9.19 23.08 -18.81
N ARG A 590 -10.45 23.36 -19.17
CA ARG A 590 -11.28 22.47 -20.00
C ARG A 590 -10.69 22.32 -21.40
N LEU A 591 -10.42 23.43 -22.09
CA LEU A 591 -9.83 23.39 -23.43
C LEU A 591 -8.48 22.67 -23.44
N MET A 592 -7.64 22.93 -22.44
CA MET A 592 -6.33 22.30 -22.31
C MET A 592 -6.44 20.78 -22.13
N PHE A 593 -7.39 20.31 -21.31
CA PHE A 593 -7.66 18.88 -21.14
C PHE A 593 -8.11 18.23 -22.45
N HIS A 594 -9.08 18.82 -23.16
CA HIS A 594 -9.59 18.26 -24.41
C HIS A 594 -8.56 18.31 -25.54
N ALA A 595 -7.73 19.36 -25.62
CA ALA A 595 -6.63 19.43 -26.57
C ALA A 595 -5.65 18.25 -26.39
N SER A 596 -5.35 17.88 -25.14
CA SER A 596 -4.51 16.71 -24.85
C SER A 596 -5.23 15.39 -25.09
N ALA A 597 -6.49 15.28 -24.65
CA ALA A 597 -7.27 14.05 -24.74
C ALA A 597 -7.58 13.65 -26.19
N ASN A 598 -8.04 14.61 -26.99
CA ASN A 598 -8.47 14.43 -28.38
C ASN A 598 -7.28 14.15 -29.30
N GLY A 599 -6.12 14.79 -29.06
CA GLY A 599 -4.92 14.56 -29.86
C GLY A 599 -4.49 13.09 -29.92
N SER A 600 -4.74 12.30 -28.87
CA SER A 600 -4.46 10.86 -28.89
C SER A 600 -5.43 10.06 -29.77
N LEU A 601 -6.70 10.47 -29.84
CA LEU A 601 -7.71 9.81 -30.67
C LEU A 601 -7.47 10.13 -32.15
N ILE A 602 -7.11 11.37 -32.45
CA ILE A 602 -6.78 11.84 -33.81
C ILE A 602 -5.52 11.16 -34.36
N ALA A 603 -4.57 10.81 -33.50
CA ALA A 603 -3.38 10.05 -33.89
C ALA A 603 -3.67 8.61 -34.35
N LYS A 604 -4.88 8.08 -34.16
CA LYS A 604 -5.25 6.76 -34.68
C LYS A 604 -5.28 6.79 -36.22
N PRO A 605 -4.73 5.78 -36.93
CA PRO A 605 -4.64 5.78 -38.39
C PRO A 605 -5.99 5.91 -39.12
N LEU A 606 -7.02 5.30 -38.56
CA LEU A 606 -8.36 5.19 -39.17
C LEU A 606 -9.32 6.32 -38.78
N TRP A 607 -8.84 7.31 -38.03
CA TRP A 607 -9.68 8.43 -37.59
C TRP A 607 -10.05 9.35 -38.76
N GLY A 608 -11.32 9.78 -38.80
CA GLY A 608 -11.84 10.77 -39.74
C GLY A 608 -12.08 10.23 -41.16
N LEU A 609 -11.82 8.93 -41.38
CA LEU A 609 -12.06 8.23 -42.65
C LEU A 609 -13.45 7.59 -42.64
N VAL A 610 -14.48 8.42 -42.84
CA VAL A 610 -15.90 7.98 -42.87
C VAL A 610 -16.14 6.88 -43.92
N SER A 611 -15.37 6.89 -45.00
CA SER A 611 -15.40 5.86 -46.06
C SER A 611 -14.94 4.47 -45.61
N GLU A 612 -14.31 4.36 -44.44
CA GLU A 612 -13.84 3.09 -43.88
C GLU A 612 -14.68 2.62 -42.68
N LEU A 613 -15.83 3.26 -42.42
CA LEU A 613 -16.81 2.79 -41.45
C LEU A 613 -17.57 1.59 -42.00
N THR A 614 -17.50 0.48 -41.27
CA THR A 614 -18.24 -0.75 -41.53
C THR A 614 -19.57 -0.75 -40.75
N LEU A 615 -20.54 -1.57 -41.17
CA LEU A 615 -21.81 -1.74 -40.45
C LEU A 615 -21.76 -2.84 -39.38
N ASP A 616 -20.57 -3.31 -39.04
CA ASP A 616 -20.33 -4.29 -37.98
C ASP A 616 -20.13 -3.61 -36.62
N ASP A 617 -19.99 -4.40 -35.56
CA ASP A 617 -19.78 -3.90 -34.19
C ASP A 617 -18.55 -3.00 -34.07
N ASN A 618 -17.53 -3.24 -34.90
CA ASN A 618 -16.31 -2.45 -34.91
C ASN A 618 -16.52 -1.07 -35.56
N GLY A 619 -17.25 -1.02 -36.66
CA GLY A 619 -17.61 0.24 -37.32
C GLY A 619 -18.60 1.06 -36.49
N MET A 620 -19.56 0.43 -35.79
CA MET A 620 -20.44 1.11 -34.84
C MET A 620 -19.67 1.66 -33.63
N ARG A 621 -18.70 0.91 -33.10
CA ARG A 621 -17.80 1.41 -32.03
C ARG A 621 -16.98 2.61 -32.50
N ARG A 622 -16.42 2.55 -33.71
CA ARG A 622 -15.65 3.66 -34.30
C ARG A 622 -16.51 4.90 -34.51
N LEU A 623 -17.73 4.72 -35.02
CA LEU A 623 -18.69 5.82 -35.18
C LEU A 623 -18.99 6.49 -33.84
N HIS A 624 -19.15 5.71 -32.77
CA HIS A 624 -19.33 6.25 -31.41
C HIS A 624 -18.08 7.01 -30.93
N GLU A 625 -16.87 6.49 -31.14
CA GLU A 625 -15.63 7.19 -30.77
C GLU A 625 -15.47 8.52 -31.54
N GLU A 626 -15.80 8.55 -32.83
CA GLU A 626 -15.78 9.78 -33.63
C GLU A 626 -16.85 10.77 -33.19
N LYS A 627 -18.05 10.29 -32.88
CA LYS A 627 -19.13 11.14 -32.36
C LYS A 627 -18.75 11.77 -31.02
N GLU A 628 -18.20 11.01 -30.08
CA GLU A 628 -17.70 11.52 -28.79
C GLU A 628 -16.54 12.51 -28.97
N LEU A 629 -15.62 12.25 -29.90
CA LEU A 629 -14.53 13.19 -30.18
C LEU A 629 -15.06 14.55 -30.68
N VAL A 630 -16.07 14.53 -31.54
CA VAL A 630 -16.60 15.72 -32.20
C VAL A 630 -17.62 16.44 -31.32
N LEU A 631 -18.50 15.72 -30.61
CA LEU A 631 -19.66 16.27 -29.90
C LEU A 631 -19.70 15.93 -28.41
N GLY A 632 -18.60 15.43 -27.84
CA GLY A 632 -18.49 15.06 -26.43
C GLY A 632 -18.40 16.24 -25.46
N ASP A 633 -17.83 15.95 -24.30
CA ASP A 633 -17.84 16.84 -23.13
C ASP A 633 -17.01 18.14 -23.29
N GLN A 634 -16.30 18.32 -24.41
CA GLN A 634 -15.69 19.60 -24.77
C GLN A 634 -16.71 20.72 -24.91
N GLY A 635 -17.98 20.40 -25.19
CA GLY A 635 -19.07 21.37 -25.31
C GLY A 635 -19.20 22.00 -26.69
N SER A 636 -19.91 23.13 -26.75
CA SER A 636 -20.21 23.85 -27.99
C SER A 636 -19.14 24.89 -28.31
N ILE A 637 -18.85 25.09 -29.59
CA ILE A 637 -17.98 26.19 -30.05
C ILE A 637 -18.55 27.57 -29.67
N CYS A 638 -19.86 27.66 -29.43
CA CYS A 638 -20.52 28.86 -28.90
C CYS A 638 -20.12 29.20 -27.46
N ASP A 639 -19.48 28.28 -26.75
CA ASP A 639 -19.02 28.44 -25.37
C ASP A 639 -17.59 27.90 -25.24
N CYS A 640 -16.72 28.37 -26.12
CA CYS A 640 -15.33 27.90 -26.20
C CYS A 640 -14.35 28.73 -25.35
N GLY A 641 -14.81 29.77 -24.65
CA GLY A 641 -13.99 30.66 -23.82
C GLY A 641 -13.29 31.79 -24.57
N ILE A 642 -13.43 31.90 -25.90
CA ILE A 642 -12.84 32.97 -26.72
C ILE A 642 -13.96 33.89 -27.18
N LEU A 643 -14.07 35.08 -26.55
CA LEU A 643 -15.22 35.98 -26.70
C LEU A 643 -15.62 36.26 -28.15
N ARG A 644 -14.67 36.70 -28.97
CA ARG A 644 -14.92 37.02 -30.39
C ARG A 644 -15.42 35.81 -31.18
N LEU A 645 -14.83 34.64 -30.92
CA LEU A 645 -15.19 33.40 -31.57
C LEU A 645 -16.60 32.94 -31.15
N GLU A 646 -16.92 33.04 -29.87
CA GLU A 646 -18.24 32.71 -29.34
C GLU A 646 -19.34 33.61 -29.90
N GLU A 647 -19.09 34.93 -29.99
CA GLU A 647 -20.05 35.89 -30.55
C GLU A 647 -20.38 35.56 -32.00
N PHE A 648 -19.36 35.28 -32.81
CA PHE A 648 -19.54 34.87 -34.20
C PHE A 648 -20.26 33.52 -34.31
N ALA A 649 -19.85 32.52 -33.50
CA ALA A 649 -20.51 31.21 -33.47
C ALA A 649 -21.98 31.30 -33.05
N LYS A 650 -22.32 32.11 -32.04
CA LYS A 650 -23.70 32.37 -31.61
C LYS A 650 -24.52 33.01 -32.73
N LEU A 651 -23.93 33.93 -33.49
CA LEU A 651 -24.59 34.56 -34.64
C LEU A 651 -24.83 33.55 -35.76
N ALA A 652 -23.83 32.74 -36.12
CA ALA A 652 -23.95 31.68 -37.12
C ALA A 652 -25.04 30.68 -36.73
N ARG A 653 -25.04 30.22 -35.47
CA ARG A 653 -26.06 29.33 -34.92
C ARG A 653 -27.47 29.89 -35.04
N ARG A 654 -27.69 31.16 -34.71
CA ARG A 654 -29.00 31.83 -34.86
C ARG A 654 -29.44 31.90 -36.33
N LYS A 655 -28.51 32.16 -37.27
CA LYS A 655 -28.82 32.17 -38.71
C LYS A 655 -29.25 30.80 -39.20
N ILE A 656 -28.56 29.73 -38.79
CA ILE A 656 -28.92 28.33 -39.13
C ILE A 656 -30.33 28.00 -38.64
N ILE A 657 -30.65 28.34 -37.38
CA ILE A 657 -31.96 28.09 -36.79
C ILE A 657 -33.06 28.87 -37.54
N LYS A 658 -32.81 30.15 -37.85
CA LYS A 658 -33.79 31.03 -38.52
C LYS A 658 -34.11 30.60 -39.95
N ASN A 659 -33.15 30.02 -40.67
CA ASN A 659 -33.32 29.66 -42.08
C ASN A 659 -34.02 28.29 -42.29
N ASN A 660 -34.33 27.56 -41.20
CA ASN A 660 -34.71 26.14 -41.20
C ASN A 660 -33.64 25.26 -41.89
N LEU A 661 -33.32 24.10 -41.33
CA LEU A 661 -32.28 23.16 -41.83
C LEU A 661 -32.46 22.66 -43.29
N GLN A 662 -33.45 23.17 -44.03
CA GLN A 662 -33.82 22.75 -45.39
C GLN A 662 -32.81 23.10 -46.49
N ALA A 663 -31.84 23.98 -46.23
CA ALA A 663 -30.79 24.34 -47.21
C ALA A 663 -29.54 23.44 -47.16
N VAL A 664 -29.47 22.48 -46.23
CA VAL A 664 -28.29 21.62 -46.03
C VAL A 664 -28.47 20.34 -46.85
N PRO A 665 -27.52 19.96 -47.72
CA PRO A 665 -27.60 18.72 -48.51
C PRO A 665 -27.82 17.52 -47.59
N ARG A 666 -28.82 16.68 -47.90
CA ARG A 666 -29.08 15.44 -47.15
C ARG A 666 -27.83 14.56 -47.19
N SER A 667 -27.21 14.35 -46.04
CA SER A 667 -26.05 13.48 -45.89
C SER A 667 -26.52 12.06 -45.55
N PRO A 668 -25.84 11.00 -46.01
CA PRO A 668 -26.11 9.63 -45.57
C PRO A 668 -26.06 9.45 -44.03
N LEU A 669 -25.44 10.40 -43.32
CA LEU A 669 -25.29 10.42 -41.87
C LEU A 669 -26.45 11.14 -41.15
N ASP A 670 -27.48 11.60 -41.87
CA ASP A 670 -28.58 12.38 -41.30
C ASP A 670 -29.38 11.64 -40.23
N ASN A 671 -29.34 10.31 -40.20
CA ASN A 671 -29.99 9.48 -39.18
C ASN A 671 -29.14 9.27 -37.92
N ILE A 672 -27.88 9.71 -37.91
CA ILE A 672 -26.91 9.45 -36.80
C ILE A 672 -26.85 10.63 -35.81
N PHE A 673 -27.16 11.84 -36.28
CA PHE A 673 -27.06 13.07 -35.50
C PHE A 673 -28.45 13.65 -35.20
N THR A 674 -28.64 14.12 -33.98
CA THR A 674 -29.81 14.91 -33.58
C THR A 674 -29.79 16.29 -34.25
N GLU A 675 -30.92 16.99 -34.30
CA GLU A 675 -30.96 18.36 -34.87
C GLU A 675 -29.98 19.31 -34.19
N GLY A 676 -29.85 19.23 -32.85
CA GLY A 676 -28.90 20.06 -32.10
C GLY A 676 -27.44 19.77 -32.47
N GLU A 677 -27.09 18.50 -32.66
CA GLU A 677 -25.75 18.09 -33.10
C GLU A 677 -25.44 18.55 -34.52
N LYS A 678 -26.42 18.48 -35.44
CA LYS A 678 -26.28 19.02 -36.81
C LYS A 678 -26.02 20.51 -36.80
N ILE A 679 -26.81 21.26 -36.01
CA ILE A 679 -26.64 22.70 -35.86
C ILE A 679 -25.23 23.02 -35.34
N GLU A 680 -24.73 22.29 -34.35
CA GLU A 680 -23.37 22.47 -33.82
C GLU A 680 -22.29 22.21 -34.88
N LEU A 681 -22.39 21.11 -35.64
CA LEU A 681 -21.45 20.77 -36.72
C LEU A 681 -21.39 21.85 -37.81
N ILE A 682 -22.55 22.30 -38.29
CA ILE A 682 -22.63 23.35 -39.30
C ILE A 682 -22.12 24.68 -38.74
N THR A 683 -22.42 24.98 -37.47
CA THR A 683 -21.89 26.17 -36.81
C THR A 683 -20.36 26.16 -36.83
N ARG A 684 -19.73 25.02 -36.51
CA ARG A 684 -18.27 24.89 -36.56
C ARG A 684 -17.71 25.03 -37.97
N GLU A 685 -18.36 24.43 -38.97
CA GLU A 685 -17.95 24.53 -40.38
C GLU A 685 -17.96 26.00 -40.86
N ILE A 686 -19.02 26.75 -40.55
CA ILE A 686 -19.12 28.18 -40.87
C ILE A 686 -18.06 29.00 -40.14
N VAL A 687 -17.82 28.70 -38.86
CA VAL A 687 -16.83 29.42 -38.04
C VAL A 687 -15.40 29.13 -38.53
N GLN A 688 -15.09 27.88 -38.89
CA GLN A 688 -13.79 27.50 -39.42
C GLN A 688 -13.55 28.04 -40.84
N GLY A 689 -14.59 28.09 -41.66
CA GLY A 689 -14.53 28.64 -43.03
C GLY A 689 -14.44 30.16 -43.11
N TYR A 690 -14.50 30.86 -41.97
CA TYR A 690 -14.44 32.32 -41.91
C TYR A 690 -13.09 32.85 -42.42
N LYS A 691 -13.12 33.72 -43.44
CA LYS A 691 -11.95 34.43 -43.94
C LYS A 691 -11.95 35.86 -43.41
N ALA A 692 -10.85 36.29 -42.80
CA ALA A 692 -10.69 37.63 -42.21
C ALA A 692 -10.89 38.79 -43.20
N GLU A 693 -10.85 38.50 -44.51
CA GLU A 693 -11.06 39.44 -45.61
C GLU A 693 -12.46 40.07 -45.63
N GLU A 694 -13.47 39.45 -44.98
CA GLU A 694 -14.85 39.94 -45.03
C GLU A 694 -15.20 41.01 -43.98
N LEU A 695 -14.38 41.20 -42.92
CA LEU A 695 -14.71 42.05 -41.76
C LEU A 695 -13.49 42.70 -41.06
N GLY A 696 -12.25 42.49 -41.56
CA GLY A 696 -11.06 43.24 -41.14
C GLY A 696 -10.34 42.76 -39.87
N GLU A 697 -10.88 41.79 -39.13
CA GLU A 697 -10.25 41.25 -37.92
C GLU A 697 -10.30 39.71 -37.85
N LYS A 698 -9.23 39.10 -37.33
CA LYS A 698 -9.16 37.65 -37.09
C LYS A 698 -9.99 37.26 -35.86
N LEU A 699 -10.75 36.17 -35.96
CA LEU A 699 -11.52 35.61 -34.83
C LEU A 699 -10.62 35.00 -33.74
N VAL A 700 -9.43 34.53 -34.13
CA VAL A 700 -8.42 33.92 -33.26
C VAL A 700 -7.07 34.56 -33.53
N GLU A 701 -6.36 34.97 -32.48
CA GLU A 701 -5.15 35.80 -32.58
C GLU A 701 -3.93 35.06 -33.18
N SER A 702 -3.89 33.73 -33.07
CA SER A 702 -2.79 32.92 -33.62
C SER A 702 -3.30 31.74 -34.45
N ALA A 703 -2.65 31.51 -35.59
CA ALA A 703 -2.92 30.37 -36.47
C ALA A 703 -2.58 29.02 -35.79
N GLY A 704 -1.78 29.03 -34.73
CA GLY A 704 -1.55 27.86 -33.88
C GLY A 704 -2.78 27.53 -33.04
N LEU A 705 -3.33 28.54 -32.35
CA LEU A 705 -4.53 28.39 -31.52
C LEU A 705 -5.74 28.00 -32.36
N GLU A 706 -5.90 28.59 -33.55
CA GLU A 706 -6.96 28.23 -34.49
C GLU A 706 -6.91 26.75 -34.88
N ARG A 707 -5.74 26.23 -35.25
CA ARG A 707 -5.54 24.80 -35.53
C ARG A 707 -5.78 23.93 -34.30
N ALA A 708 -5.28 24.32 -33.12
CA ALA A 708 -5.53 23.58 -31.89
C ALA A 708 -7.03 23.50 -31.57
N LEU A 709 -7.79 24.56 -31.83
CA LEU A 709 -9.23 24.59 -31.63
C LEU A 709 -9.97 23.75 -32.66
N PHE A 710 -9.78 23.99 -33.95
CA PHE A 710 -10.59 23.37 -35.00
C PHE A 710 -10.10 22.02 -35.47
N ASP A 711 -8.82 21.70 -35.31
CA ASP A 711 -8.30 20.39 -35.72
C ASP A 711 -8.32 19.40 -34.54
N VAL A 712 -8.32 19.88 -33.28
CA VAL A 712 -8.16 19.03 -32.10
C VAL A 712 -9.30 19.15 -31.08
N VAL A 713 -9.65 20.34 -30.60
CA VAL A 713 -10.68 20.49 -29.53
C VAL A 713 -12.10 20.35 -30.09
N TYR A 714 -12.38 21.02 -31.22
CA TYR A 714 -13.66 21.10 -31.90
C TYR A 714 -13.55 20.63 -33.37
N PRO A 715 -13.07 19.40 -33.63
CA PRO A 715 -12.90 18.89 -34.99
C PRO A 715 -14.23 18.80 -35.75
N LEU A 716 -14.16 18.86 -37.08
CA LEU A 716 -15.27 18.49 -37.96
C LEU A 716 -15.35 16.98 -38.12
N PHE A 717 -16.58 16.46 -38.24
CA PHE A 717 -16.81 15.05 -38.52
C PHE A 717 -16.34 14.70 -39.94
N GLY A 718 -15.51 13.65 -40.07
CA GLY A 718 -15.08 13.14 -41.36
C GLY A 718 -14.12 14.02 -42.16
N SER A 719 -13.38 14.91 -41.51
CA SER A 719 -12.45 15.86 -42.15
C SER A 719 -11.25 15.22 -42.87
N ARG A 720 -10.99 13.91 -42.68
CA ARG A 720 -9.87 13.20 -43.30
C ARG A 720 -10.31 12.55 -44.61
N GLN A 721 -9.85 13.07 -45.75
CA GLN A 721 -10.02 12.41 -47.05
C GLN A 721 -8.86 11.45 -47.34
N LYS A 722 -9.17 10.29 -47.93
CA LYS A 722 -8.17 9.32 -48.38
C LYS A 722 -7.33 9.97 -49.48
N GLY A 723 -6.02 10.14 -49.25
CA GLY A 723 -5.13 10.73 -50.24
C GLY A 723 -5.15 9.93 -51.54
N VAL A 724 -5.68 10.53 -52.61
CA VAL A 724 -5.49 10.04 -53.97
C VAL A 724 -4.03 10.30 -54.32
N VAL A 725 -3.20 9.25 -54.29
CA VAL A 725 -1.85 9.28 -54.84
C VAL A 725 -1.97 9.40 -56.37
N ASN A 726 -2.07 10.63 -56.88
CA ASN A 726 -1.88 10.91 -58.28
C ASN A 726 -0.48 11.50 -58.48
N GLY A 727 0.38 10.68 -59.09
CA GLY A 727 1.74 11.05 -59.44
C GLY A 727 1.81 12.11 -60.55
N ARG A 728 2.64 13.13 -60.29
CA ARG A 728 3.34 14.05 -61.21
C ARG A 728 4.05 15.04 -60.27
N GLY A 729 5.34 15.35 -60.28
CA GLY A 729 6.50 14.98 -61.07
C GLY A 729 7.63 15.93 -60.60
N LYS A 730 8.81 15.36 -60.31
CA LYS A 730 10.19 15.90 -60.31
C LYS A 730 10.54 17.37 -59.97
N ALA A 731 11.53 17.47 -59.05
CA ALA A 731 12.66 18.43 -58.95
C ALA A 731 12.31 19.88 -58.55
N GLU A 732 13.03 20.65 -57.73
CA GLU A 732 14.45 20.77 -57.31
C GLU A 732 14.52 21.40 -55.90
N GLY A 733 15.68 21.35 -55.24
CA GLY A 733 15.83 21.55 -53.80
C GLY A 733 15.90 22.98 -53.27
N SER A 734 15.65 23.10 -51.96
CA SER A 734 16.36 23.98 -51.04
C SER A 734 16.12 23.52 -49.60
N GLU A 735 17.17 23.57 -48.79
CA GLU A 735 17.18 23.23 -47.36
C GLU A 735 16.24 24.14 -46.55
N GLY A 736 15.56 23.56 -45.55
CA GLY A 736 14.88 24.31 -44.49
C GLY A 736 13.56 23.68 -44.03
N ASP A 737 13.55 23.21 -42.78
CA ASP A 737 12.37 22.81 -42.00
C ASP A 737 11.49 21.64 -42.51
N SER A 738 11.68 20.46 -41.91
CA SER A 738 10.65 19.41 -41.84
C SER A 738 10.37 19.06 -40.36
N SER A 739 9.26 19.53 -39.79
CA SER A 739 7.97 18.83 -39.82
C SER A 739 8.05 17.39 -39.28
N CYS A 740 8.15 17.26 -37.95
CA CYS A 740 7.88 15.99 -37.26
C CYS A 740 6.39 15.84 -36.98
N LEU A 741 5.66 15.27 -37.93
CA LEU A 741 4.42 14.54 -37.67
C LEU A 741 4.45 13.27 -38.53
N VAL A 742 4.33 12.12 -37.86
CA VAL A 742 4.27 10.75 -38.37
C VAL A 742 5.62 10.03 -38.52
N GLN A 743 6.00 9.30 -37.46
CA GLN A 743 6.39 7.90 -37.51
C GLN A 743 5.97 7.19 -36.21
#